data_AF-A0A916TD52-F1
#
_entry.id   AF-A0A916TD52-F1
#
_cell.length_a   1.000
_cell.length_b   1.000
_cell.length_c   1.000
_cell.angle_alpha   90.00
_cell.angle_beta   90.00
_cell.angle_gamma   90.00
#
_symmetry.space_group_name_H-M   'P 1'
#
loop_
_entity.id
_entity.type
_entity.pdbx_description
1 polymer ?
#
loop_
_entity_poly.entity_id
_entity_poly.type
_entity_poly.pdbx_seq_one_letter_code
_entity_poly.pdbx_strand_id
1 'polypeptide(L)'
;MQNYQLDPSSGTRLIGGDMLLWSDAHPDGADGIGNLGVLTGLIGRFARDRRARVLLLGPRASRLVGSIDPDVDVELVVRSLPDARELASEAQLRRSMVLWCGGVDRFAPTSQFDLVIALDGPDRLLTPDSPGAHDLDMLQLISEWVAPAGTLVAQVHNGLGLASVLDLPLQELRPEDRDLAQDAGLTRQQLREKLRDERHVGENTNDRWWQGADGFADRRPYRAELAGALDRLPVQLETLYGVYPESDHPALLVRADNPHQELARAVATRLQSDLSSTRAALIDPQAMVPQIFDAGLQIDLAPGWLVVARRDDAPQVPTPALVWGDLELDPQWATTVEVAVDGSLTASRGGEMLEGRLQRDFGRLRVLPEAGESLEGQLRDALASADLTRIRRSVRRYAEWLTSDEIRDGQRVFATPENVVATPDGHFRLLDESWEWLGTLESRTVVIRNLRHFAKRVLRARVRHPWRAEISPDQLTETLAVMSGLEPDPHDLVVVAEWEVDLAALLGAAEADREARLTDEISSGASQFTATGGPARGYRETVQQLTRMSNSLEVRQGQIDWLEAALRMRERRLEETERTLGRVRESASFKIGRTMTAPGRRVLRSSQRASLRLVPPELLGKLENFARRNLK
;
A
#
# COMPACT_ATOMS: atom_id res chain seq x y z
N MET A 1 -15.04 31.60 -34.10
CA MET A 1 -15.15 30.19 -34.55
C MET A 1 -13.85 29.50 -34.21
N GLN A 2 -13.91 28.44 -33.41
CA GLN A 2 -12.73 27.65 -33.05
C GLN A 2 -12.26 26.86 -34.28
N ASN A 3 -10.96 26.93 -34.60
CA ASN A 3 -10.38 26.12 -35.66
C ASN A 3 -10.12 24.71 -35.13
N TYR A 4 -10.66 23.70 -35.79
CA TYR A 4 -10.41 22.30 -35.47
C TYR A 4 -10.28 21.48 -36.74
N GLN A 5 -9.56 20.36 -36.65
CA GLN A 5 -9.52 19.32 -37.69
C GLN A 5 -10.43 18.16 -37.26
N LEU A 6 -10.94 17.36 -38.21
CA LEU A 6 -11.70 16.15 -37.88
C LEU A 6 -10.80 14.93 -38.02
N ASP A 7 -10.72 14.11 -36.98
CA ASP A 7 -10.08 12.80 -37.08
C ASP A 7 -10.93 11.90 -38.00
N PRO A 8 -10.37 11.37 -39.09
CA PRO A 8 -11.13 10.61 -40.08
C PRO A 8 -11.68 9.28 -39.54
N SER A 9 -11.09 8.71 -38.48
CA SER A 9 -11.51 7.42 -37.92
C SER A 9 -12.64 7.52 -36.89
N SER A 10 -12.65 8.59 -36.10
CA SER A 10 -13.60 8.76 -34.98
C SER A 10 -14.58 9.90 -35.18
N GLY A 11 -14.32 10.83 -36.10
CA GLY A 11 -15.07 12.08 -36.21
C GLY A 11 -14.79 13.08 -35.08
N THR A 12 -13.81 12.78 -34.22
CA THR A 12 -13.38 13.65 -33.13
C THR A 12 -12.83 14.98 -33.64
N ARG A 13 -13.13 16.07 -32.94
CA ARG A 13 -12.63 17.41 -33.27
C ARG A 13 -11.27 17.65 -32.61
N LEU A 14 -10.20 17.68 -33.41
CA LEU A 14 -8.84 17.94 -32.98
C LEU A 14 -8.61 19.45 -32.82
N ILE A 15 -8.30 19.87 -31.60
CA ILE A 15 -8.03 21.28 -31.22
C ILE A 15 -6.54 21.55 -31.02
N GLY A 16 -5.70 20.53 -31.22
CA GLY A 16 -4.24 20.58 -31.26
C GLY A 16 -3.58 20.24 -29.93
N GLY A 17 -2.36 19.68 -30.00
CA GLY A 17 -1.61 19.18 -28.84
C GLY A 17 -2.01 17.76 -28.43
N ASP A 18 -2.85 17.13 -29.22
CA ASP A 18 -3.31 15.76 -29.03
C ASP A 18 -2.15 14.77 -28.88
N MET A 19 -2.28 13.86 -27.92
CA MET A 19 -1.29 12.82 -27.69
C MET A 19 -1.64 11.60 -28.54
N LEU A 20 -0.92 11.43 -29.65
CA LEU A 20 -1.23 10.46 -30.71
C LEU A 20 -1.03 8.98 -30.30
N LEU A 21 -0.09 8.71 -29.38
CA LEU A 21 0.34 7.35 -29.00
C LEU A 21 0.30 7.11 -27.49
N TRP A 22 -0.40 7.97 -26.75
CA TRP A 22 -0.51 7.91 -25.30
C TRP A 22 -1.97 7.73 -24.90
N SER A 23 -2.23 6.93 -23.87
CA SER A 23 -3.56 6.76 -23.28
C SER A 23 -3.49 7.17 -21.81
N ASP A 24 -4.37 8.10 -21.41
CA ASP A 24 -4.51 8.45 -19.99
C ASP A 24 -5.40 7.44 -19.25
N ALA A 25 -6.24 6.71 -20.00
CA ALA A 25 -7.00 5.56 -19.49
C ALA A 25 -6.12 4.33 -19.23
N HIS A 26 -5.10 4.13 -20.06
CA HIS A 26 -4.25 2.94 -20.03
C HIS A 26 -2.76 3.28 -20.17
N PRO A 27 -2.15 4.01 -19.21
CA PRO A 27 -0.77 4.48 -19.33
C PRO A 27 0.27 3.36 -19.44
N ASP A 28 -0.01 2.18 -18.86
CA ASP A 28 0.85 0.97 -18.91
C ASP A 28 0.06 -0.31 -19.27
N GLY A 29 -1.10 -0.18 -19.92
CA GLY A 29 -1.99 -1.33 -20.24
C GLY A 29 -2.87 -1.82 -19.08
N ALA A 30 -2.73 -1.25 -17.89
CA ALA A 30 -3.71 -1.36 -16.80
C ALA A 30 -4.67 -0.16 -16.82
N ASP A 31 -5.88 -0.30 -16.28
CA ASP A 31 -6.82 0.83 -16.13
C ASP A 31 -6.24 1.83 -15.13
N GLY A 32 -5.74 2.96 -15.64
CA GLY A 32 -5.12 4.05 -14.89
C GLY A 32 -6.14 5.07 -14.37
N ILE A 33 -7.43 4.84 -14.63
CA ILE A 33 -8.56 5.61 -14.12
C ILE A 33 -9.20 4.78 -13.00
N GLY A 34 -8.92 5.12 -11.74
CA GLY A 34 -9.49 4.44 -10.59
C GLY A 34 -11.02 4.42 -10.55
N ASN A 35 -11.61 3.55 -9.72
CA ASN A 35 -13.06 3.47 -9.52
C ASN A 35 -13.64 4.84 -9.10
N LEU A 36 -14.57 5.38 -9.90
CA LEU A 36 -15.23 6.67 -9.64
C LEU A 36 -16.61 6.51 -8.96
N GLY A 37 -16.93 5.33 -8.42
CA GLY A 37 -18.27 4.99 -7.91
C GLY A 37 -18.83 5.99 -6.90
N VAL A 38 -17.99 6.62 -6.07
CA VAL A 38 -18.42 7.67 -5.13
C VAL A 38 -18.75 9.00 -5.80
N LEU A 39 -18.08 9.31 -6.91
CA LEU A 39 -18.34 10.52 -7.70
C LEU A 39 -19.58 10.35 -8.59
N THR A 40 -19.80 9.15 -9.13
CA THR A 40 -20.94 8.85 -10.01
C THR A 40 -22.29 9.17 -9.38
N GLY A 41 -22.54 8.73 -8.13
CA GLY A 41 -23.80 8.98 -7.43
C GLY A 41 -24.06 10.47 -7.18
N LEU A 42 -23.02 11.19 -6.74
CA LEU A 42 -23.07 12.63 -6.49
C LEU A 42 -23.29 13.42 -7.79
N ILE A 43 -22.52 13.13 -8.84
CA ILE A 43 -22.59 13.84 -10.12
C ILE A 43 -23.90 13.57 -10.85
N GLY A 44 -24.40 12.33 -10.76
CA GLY A 44 -25.72 11.95 -11.28
C GLY A 44 -26.90 12.70 -10.64
N ARG A 45 -26.70 13.48 -9.57
CA ARG A 45 -27.73 14.39 -9.01
C ARG A 45 -27.80 15.71 -9.77
N PHE A 46 -26.65 16.22 -10.21
CA PHE A 46 -26.56 17.46 -10.98
C PHE A 46 -26.96 17.26 -12.44
N ALA A 47 -26.71 16.06 -13.00
CA ALA A 47 -27.00 15.74 -14.40
C ALA A 47 -28.46 15.29 -14.69
N ARG A 48 -29.41 15.43 -13.75
CA ARG A 48 -30.79 14.94 -13.93
C ARG A 48 -31.69 15.85 -14.78
N ASP A 49 -31.29 17.09 -15.01
CA ASP A 49 -32.07 17.99 -15.84
C ASP A 49 -31.81 17.71 -17.33
N ARG A 50 -32.85 17.24 -18.04
CA ARG A 50 -32.81 16.91 -19.47
C ARG A 50 -32.58 18.10 -20.39
N ARG A 51 -32.57 19.32 -19.86
CA ARG A 51 -32.29 20.55 -20.63
C ARG A 51 -30.86 21.06 -20.45
N ALA A 52 -30.08 20.44 -19.56
CA ALA A 52 -28.72 20.88 -19.28
C ALA A 52 -27.80 20.60 -20.47
N ARG A 53 -26.86 21.50 -20.74
CA ARG A 53 -25.66 21.23 -21.54
C ARG A 53 -24.52 20.91 -20.59
N VAL A 54 -23.92 19.73 -20.77
CA VAL A 54 -22.87 19.21 -19.88
C VAL A 54 -21.51 19.23 -20.58
N LEU A 55 -20.50 19.77 -19.89
CA LEU A 55 -19.11 19.70 -20.30
C LEU A 55 -18.34 18.75 -19.37
N LEU A 56 -17.71 17.73 -19.95
CA LEU A 56 -16.83 16.79 -19.27
C LEU A 56 -15.37 17.07 -19.68
N LEU A 57 -14.50 17.26 -18.71
CA LEU A 57 -13.09 17.57 -18.92
C LEU A 57 -12.20 16.48 -18.33
N GLY A 58 -11.48 15.80 -19.21
CA GLY A 58 -10.45 14.82 -18.85
C GLY A 58 -10.90 13.35 -18.87
N PRO A 59 -9.93 12.44 -18.78
CA PRO A 59 -10.15 10.99 -18.81
C PRO A 59 -11.02 10.47 -17.66
N ARG A 60 -10.97 11.06 -16.46
CA ARG A 60 -11.83 10.62 -15.35
C ARG A 60 -13.26 11.10 -15.52
N ALA A 61 -13.45 12.33 -15.99
CA ALA A 61 -14.78 12.83 -16.28
C ALA A 61 -15.47 12.04 -17.42
N SER A 62 -14.71 11.51 -18.38
CA SER A 62 -15.28 10.71 -19.49
C SER A 62 -15.99 9.42 -19.01
N ARG A 63 -15.52 8.79 -17.93
CA ARG A 63 -16.16 7.59 -17.36
C ARG A 63 -17.58 7.85 -16.83
N LEU A 64 -17.93 9.12 -16.61
CA LEU A 64 -19.26 9.51 -16.13
C LEU A 64 -20.27 9.62 -17.27
N VAL A 65 -19.84 9.56 -18.54
CA VAL A 65 -20.74 9.65 -19.71
C VAL A 65 -21.92 8.70 -19.53
N GLY A 66 -21.67 7.42 -19.21
CA GLY A 66 -22.72 6.41 -19.00
C GLY A 66 -23.75 6.73 -17.92
N SER A 67 -23.44 7.65 -17.00
CA SER A 67 -24.33 8.07 -15.90
C SER A 67 -25.20 9.28 -16.24
N ILE A 68 -24.94 9.93 -17.39
CA ILE A 68 -25.71 11.07 -17.90
C ILE A 68 -26.77 10.55 -18.87
N ASP A 69 -28.00 11.07 -18.76
CA ASP A 69 -29.13 10.72 -19.63
C ASP A 69 -28.71 10.84 -21.12
N PRO A 70 -28.97 9.81 -21.96
CA PRO A 70 -28.56 9.82 -23.37
C PRO A 70 -29.14 10.97 -24.23
N ASP A 71 -30.23 11.63 -23.77
CA ASP A 71 -30.86 12.75 -24.46
C ASP A 71 -30.24 14.13 -24.09
N VAL A 72 -29.30 14.17 -23.14
CA VAL A 72 -28.60 15.39 -22.70
C VAL A 72 -27.43 15.71 -23.64
N ASP A 73 -27.28 16.99 -23.98
CA ASP A 73 -26.18 17.47 -24.81
C ASP A 73 -24.87 17.43 -24.02
N VAL A 74 -23.93 16.59 -24.47
CA VAL A 74 -22.63 16.39 -23.80
C VAL A 74 -21.50 16.80 -24.72
N GLU A 75 -20.65 17.70 -24.25
CA GLU A 75 -19.33 17.96 -24.84
C GLU A 75 -18.26 17.34 -23.94
N LEU A 76 -17.36 16.56 -24.54
CA LEU A 76 -16.28 15.87 -23.84
C LEU A 76 -14.94 16.30 -24.42
N VAL A 77 -14.00 16.68 -23.55
CA VAL A 77 -12.64 17.07 -23.92
C VAL A 77 -11.65 16.11 -23.26
N VAL A 78 -10.85 15.42 -24.08
CA VAL A 78 -9.74 14.56 -23.63
C VAL A 78 -8.48 14.91 -24.41
N ARG A 79 -7.29 14.78 -23.84
CA ARG A 79 -6.05 15.11 -24.58
C ARG A 79 -5.49 13.94 -25.40
N SER A 80 -5.85 12.71 -25.06
CA SER A 80 -5.41 11.49 -25.74
C SER A 80 -6.29 11.19 -26.95
N LEU A 81 -5.66 10.97 -28.11
CA LEU A 81 -6.37 10.54 -29.32
C LEU A 81 -6.81 9.07 -29.26
N PRO A 82 -5.98 8.12 -28.76
CA PRO A 82 -6.44 6.76 -28.48
C PRO A 82 -7.72 6.72 -27.62
N ASP A 83 -7.74 7.44 -26.51
CA ASP A 83 -8.91 7.48 -25.60
C ASP A 83 -10.11 8.10 -26.30
N ALA A 84 -9.91 9.17 -27.08
CA ALA A 84 -10.98 9.77 -27.86
C ALA A 84 -11.57 8.80 -28.90
N ARG A 85 -10.76 7.98 -29.56
CA ARG A 85 -11.24 7.00 -30.53
C ARG A 85 -12.06 5.89 -29.89
N GLU A 86 -11.69 5.47 -28.69
CA GLU A 86 -12.46 4.50 -27.90
C GLU A 86 -13.81 5.10 -27.50
N LEU A 87 -13.80 6.30 -26.92
CA LEU A 87 -15.00 7.04 -26.52
C LEU A 87 -15.93 7.38 -27.70
N ALA A 88 -15.38 7.55 -28.90
CA ALA A 88 -16.19 7.79 -30.10
C ALA A 88 -17.12 6.62 -30.45
N SER A 89 -16.75 5.39 -30.07
CA SER A 89 -17.65 4.23 -30.23
C SER A 89 -18.88 4.33 -29.31
N GLU A 90 -18.68 4.81 -28.07
CA GLU A 90 -19.77 5.10 -27.14
C GLU A 90 -20.58 6.32 -27.58
N ALA A 91 -19.92 7.33 -28.17
CA ALA A 91 -20.55 8.54 -28.70
C ALA A 91 -21.61 8.23 -29.77
N GLN A 92 -21.37 7.22 -30.61
CA GLN A 92 -22.29 6.81 -31.67
C GLN A 92 -23.62 6.27 -31.14
N LEU A 93 -23.66 5.88 -29.86
CA LEU A 93 -24.89 5.43 -29.19
C LEU A 93 -25.72 6.61 -28.64
N ARG A 94 -25.18 7.83 -28.67
CA ARG A 94 -25.81 9.05 -28.14
C ARG A 94 -26.24 9.99 -29.26
N ARG A 95 -27.36 10.70 -29.07
CA ARG A 95 -27.90 11.62 -30.09
C ARG A 95 -27.12 12.93 -30.19
N SER A 96 -26.51 13.40 -29.11
CA SER A 96 -25.94 14.74 -29.02
C SER A 96 -24.64 14.81 -28.21
N MET A 97 -23.72 13.89 -28.47
CA MET A 97 -22.37 13.94 -27.90
C MET A 97 -21.35 14.50 -28.89
N VAL A 98 -20.55 15.48 -28.46
CA VAL A 98 -19.44 16.05 -29.23
C VAL A 98 -18.13 15.75 -28.52
N LEU A 99 -17.19 15.15 -29.24
CA LEU A 99 -15.87 14.81 -28.71
C LEU A 99 -14.80 15.75 -29.26
N TRP A 100 -14.00 16.29 -28.35
CA TRP A 100 -12.87 17.16 -28.62
C TRP A 100 -11.58 16.51 -28.13
N CYS A 101 -10.52 16.59 -28.94
CA CYS A 101 -9.21 16.04 -28.60
C CYS A 101 -8.10 17.10 -28.66
N GLY A 102 -7.40 17.28 -27.55
CA GLY A 102 -6.29 18.22 -27.38
C GLY A 102 -6.25 18.84 -25.98
N GLY A 103 -5.40 19.83 -25.79
CA GLY A 103 -5.24 20.51 -24.49
C GLY A 103 -6.44 21.37 -24.14
N VAL A 104 -6.87 21.33 -22.88
CA VAL A 104 -8.00 22.14 -22.38
C VAL A 104 -7.72 23.64 -22.51
N ASP A 105 -6.45 24.08 -22.45
CA ASP A 105 -6.03 25.47 -22.69
C ASP A 105 -6.35 25.97 -24.12
N ARG A 106 -6.58 25.06 -25.06
CA ARG A 106 -6.92 25.36 -26.47
C ARG A 106 -8.41 25.19 -26.75
N PHE A 107 -9.17 24.75 -25.76
CA PHE A 107 -10.61 24.61 -25.85
C PHE A 107 -11.28 25.98 -25.70
N ALA A 108 -12.02 26.39 -26.73
CA ALA A 108 -12.69 27.68 -26.79
C ALA A 108 -14.18 27.46 -27.11
N PRO A 109 -14.98 27.10 -26.10
CA PRO A 109 -16.38 26.77 -26.31
C PRO A 109 -17.14 27.99 -26.87
N THR A 110 -18.05 27.75 -27.80
CA THR A 110 -18.87 28.81 -28.42
C THR A 110 -19.99 29.31 -27.51
N SER A 111 -20.25 28.61 -26.41
CA SER A 111 -21.34 28.82 -25.49
C SER A 111 -20.99 28.24 -24.12
N GLN A 112 -21.61 28.76 -23.08
CA GLN A 112 -21.45 28.24 -21.72
C GLN A 112 -22.30 26.98 -21.48
N PHE A 113 -22.03 26.29 -20.37
CA PHE A 113 -22.62 25.01 -19.99
C PHE A 113 -23.33 25.10 -18.65
N ASP A 114 -24.47 24.41 -18.53
CA ASP A 114 -25.24 24.36 -17.29
C ASP A 114 -24.55 23.48 -16.23
N LEU A 115 -23.72 22.53 -16.65
CA LEU A 115 -22.90 21.70 -15.78
C LEU A 115 -21.50 21.52 -16.38
N VAL A 116 -20.46 21.89 -15.63
CA VAL A 116 -19.06 21.65 -15.99
C VAL A 116 -18.45 20.69 -14.97
N ILE A 117 -17.88 19.58 -15.43
CA ILE A 117 -17.25 18.55 -14.59
C ILE A 117 -15.79 18.40 -15.00
N ALA A 118 -14.88 18.69 -14.08
CA ALA A 118 -13.43 18.47 -14.24
C ALA A 118 -12.90 17.65 -13.07
N LEU A 119 -12.49 16.41 -13.31
CA LEU A 119 -11.99 15.51 -12.26
C LEU A 119 -10.48 15.28 -12.32
N ASP A 120 -9.82 15.95 -13.25
CA ASP A 120 -8.41 15.78 -13.57
C ASP A 120 -7.67 17.10 -13.38
N GLY A 121 -6.40 17.01 -12.97
CA GLY A 121 -5.53 18.16 -12.80
C GLY A 121 -4.89 18.63 -14.11
N PRO A 122 -4.09 19.71 -14.09
CA PRO A 122 -3.39 20.21 -15.26
C PRO A 122 -2.48 19.15 -15.92
N ASP A 123 -1.95 18.23 -15.12
CA ASP A 123 -1.12 17.09 -15.55
C ASP A 123 -1.84 16.11 -16.49
N ARG A 124 -3.18 16.09 -16.50
CA ARG A 124 -4.03 15.25 -17.36
C ARG A 124 -4.94 16.06 -18.31
N LEU A 125 -5.11 17.35 -18.07
CA LEU A 125 -5.92 18.24 -18.92
C LEU A 125 -5.10 19.02 -19.95
N LEU A 126 -3.83 19.28 -19.66
CA LEU A 126 -2.91 19.99 -20.55
C LEU A 126 -2.10 19.01 -21.40
N THR A 127 -1.49 19.54 -22.44
CA THR A 127 -0.63 18.79 -23.36
C THR A 127 0.82 19.22 -23.18
N PRO A 128 1.81 18.41 -23.63
CA PRO A 128 3.22 18.80 -23.52
C PRO A 128 3.56 20.14 -24.19
N ASP A 129 2.77 20.54 -25.19
CA ASP A 129 2.93 21.82 -25.91
C ASP A 129 2.14 22.99 -25.27
N SER A 130 1.44 22.75 -24.16
CA SER A 130 0.73 23.79 -23.42
C SER A 130 1.73 24.61 -22.60
N PRO A 131 1.49 25.90 -22.33
CA PRO A 131 2.41 26.76 -21.57
C PRO A 131 2.59 26.38 -20.08
N GLY A 132 1.98 25.28 -19.63
CA GLY A 132 1.80 24.92 -18.23
C GLY A 132 0.74 25.78 -17.55
N ALA A 133 0.02 25.21 -16.58
CA ALA A 133 -0.90 25.96 -15.73
C ALA A 133 -1.00 25.29 -14.36
N HIS A 134 -1.25 26.06 -13.31
CA HIS A 134 -1.52 25.53 -11.99
C HIS A 134 -2.95 25.01 -11.86
N ASP A 135 -3.20 24.15 -10.87
CA ASP A 135 -4.55 23.69 -10.54
C ASP A 135 -5.54 24.86 -10.35
N LEU A 136 -5.10 25.94 -9.71
CA LEU A 136 -5.95 27.12 -9.47
C LEU A 136 -6.19 27.94 -10.74
N ASP A 137 -5.22 28.00 -11.66
CA ASP A 137 -5.39 28.66 -12.96
C ASP A 137 -6.37 27.87 -13.83
N MET A 138 -6.27 26.53 -13.80
CA MET A 138 -7.21 25.65 -14.45
C MET A 138 -8.62 25.81 -13.87
N LEU A 139 -8.75 25.86 -12.54
CA LEU A 139 -10.03 26.09 -11.87
C LEU A 139 -10.65 27.44 -12.29
N GLN A 140 -9.83 28.48 -12.42
CA GLN A 140 -10.27 29.78 -12.92
C GLN A 140 -10.76 29.68 -14.36
N LEU A 141 -9.97 29.10 -15.26
CA LEU A 141 -10.32 28.92 -16.68
C LEU A 141 -11.67 28.19 -16.85
N ILE A 142 -11.84 27.04 -16.20
CA ILE A 142 -13.05 26.23 -16.36
C ILE A 142 -14.29 26.88 -15.76
N SER A 143 -14.12 27.74 -14.74
CA SER A 143 -15.24 28.46 -14.11
C SER A 143 -15.88 29.49 -15.05
N GLU A 144 -15.14 30.00 -16.04
CA GLU A 144 -15.66 30.96 -17.03
C GLU A 144 -16.65 30.32 -18.01
N TRP A 145 -16.58 28.99 -18.19
CA TRP A 145 -17.43 28.21 -19.08
C TRP A 145 -18.78 27.83 -18.45
N VAL A 146 -18.97 28.08 -17.15
CA VAL A 146 -20.22 27.82 -16.44
C VAL A 146 -21.25 28.88 -16.82
N ALA A 147 -22.43 28.46 -17.28
CA ALA A 147 -23.53 29.35 -17.64
C ALA A 147 -24.14 30.03 -16.40
N PRO A 148 -24.84 31.17 -16.54
CA PRO A 148 -25.69 31.70 -15.48
C PRO A 148 -26.66 30.62 -14.99
N ALA A 149 -26.85 30.49 -13.68
CA ALA A 149 -27.59 29.38 -13.05
C ALA A 149 -26.99 27.98 -13.24
N GLY A 150 -25.75 27.87 -13.74
CA GLY A 150 -25.02 26.61 -13.91
C GLY A 150 -24.23 26.18 -12.66
N THR A 151 -23.72 24.95 -12.70
CA THR A 151 -22.93 24.31 -11.63
C THR A 151 -21.55 23.87 -12.14
N LEU A 152 -20.52 24.10 -11.33
CA LEU A 152 -19.17 23.59 -11.50
C LEU A 152 -18.91 22.49 -10.48
N VAL A 153 -18.45 21.33 -10.95
CA VAL A 153 -17.90 20.26 -10.13
C VAL A 153 -16.44 20.05 -10.55
N ALA A 154 -15.51 20.47 -9.69
CA ALA A 154 -14.08 20.41 -9.99
C ALA A 154 -13.31 19.69 -8.89
N GLN A 155 -12.43 18.77 -9.25
CA GLN A 155 -11.47 18.18 -8.34
C GLN A 155 -10.15 18.98 -8.36
N VAL A 156 -9.60 19.24 -7.19
CA VAL A 156 -8.31 19.93 -7.01
C VAL A 156 -7.44 19.08 -6.10
N HIS A 157 -6.22 18.75 -6.53
CA HIS A 157 -5.31 17.96 -5.71
C HIS A 157 -4.67 18.82 -4.61
N ASN A 158 -4.48 18.22 -3.42
CA ASN A 158 -3.84 18.91 -2.30
C ASN A 158 -2.34 18.59 -2.26
N GLY A 159 -1.50 19.63 -2.28
CA GLY A 159 -0.04 19.45 -2.19
C GLY A 159 0.47 18.98 -0.82
N LEU A 160 -0.33 19.13 0.24
CA LEU A 160 -0.06 18.62 1.60
C LEU A 160 -1.07 17.53 2.00
N GLY A 161 -1.73 16.92 1.03
CA GLY A 161 -2.71 15.87 1.29
C GLY A 161 -2.06 14.66 1.96
N LEU A 162 -2.84 13.96 2.78
CA LEU A 162 -2.38 12.79 3.53
C LEU A 162 -1.67 11.75 2.65
N ALA A 163 -2.18 11.52 1.43
CA ALA A 163 -1.55 10.62 0.48
C ALA A 163 -0.09 10.99 0.20
N SER A 164 0.21 12.27 -0.03
CA SER A 164 1.58 12.76 -0.25
C SER A 164 2.49 12.67 0.98
N VAL A 165 1.91 12.68 2.19
CA VAL A 165 2.66 12.51 3.45
C VAL A 165 2.97 11.03 3.72
N LEU A 166 2.04 10.14 3.36
CA LEU A 166 2.18 8.70 3.57
C LEU A 166 3.05 8.04 2.49
N ASP A 167 2.98 8.56 1.27
CA ASP A 167 3.66 8.00 0.12
C ASP A 167 5.16 8.32 0.19
N LEU A 168 5.97 7.26 0.14
CA LEU A 168 7.35 7.39 -0.26
C LEU A 168 7.39 7.12 -1.75
N PRO A 169 7.93 8.04 -2.58
CA PRO A 169 8.47 7.64 -3.86
C PRO A 169 9.75 6.82 -3.63
N LEU A 170 9.61 5.59 -3.11
CA LEU A 170 10.65 4.59 -3.20
C LEU A 170 10.71 4.21 -4.67
N GLN A 171 11.73 4.73 -5.36
CA GLN A 171 12.09 4.39 -6.74
C GLN A 171 11.67 2.96 -7.06
N GLU A 172 10.64 2.83 -7.89
CA GLU A 172 10.16 1.57 -8.43
C GLU A 172 11.32 0.89 -9.14
N LEU A 173 11.96 -0.05 -8.47
CA LEU A 173 12.71 -1.09 -9.19
C LEU A 173 11.65 -2.02 -9.76
N ARG A 174 11.30 -1.81 -11.02
CA ARG A 174 10.32 -2.63 -11.72
C ARG A 174 10.77 -4.10 -11.68
N PRO A 175 9.87 -5.07 -11.48
CA PRO A 175 10.21 -6.50 -11.46
C PRO A 175 10.92 -6.96 -12.76
N GLU A 176 10.55 -6.37 -13.87
CA GLU A 176 11.04 -6.61 -15.23
C GLU A 176 12.53 -6.25 -15.43
N ASP A 177 13.08 -5.32 -14.66
CA ASP A 177 14.53 -5.02 -14.66
C ASP A 177 15.37 -6.16 -14.05
N ARG A 178 14.72 -7.03 -13.25
CA ARG A 178 15.36 -8.15 -12.55
C ARG A 178 15.45 -9.39 -13.43
N ASP A 179 14.46 -9.60 -14.29
CA ASP A 179 14.39 -10.73 -15.21
C ASP A 179 15.28 -10.47 -16.45
N LEU A 180 15.33 -9.22 -16.93
CA LEU A 180 16.30 -8.78 -17.95
C LEU A 180 17.77 -8.97 -17.50
N ALA A 181 18.04 -8.94 -16.20
CA ALA A 181 19.38 -9.16 -15.64
C ALA A 181 19.79 -10.65 -15.61
N GLN A 182 18.83 -11.57 -15.48
CA GLN A 182 19.08 -13.01 -15.46
C GLN A 182 19.19 -13.58 -16.88
N ASP A 183 18.33 -13.15 -17.80
CA ASP A 183 18.33 -13.64 -19.18
C ASP A 183 19.51 -13.11 -20.01
N ALA A 184 20.07 -11.95 -19.64
CA ALA A 184 21.19 -11.35 -20.38
C ALA A 184 22.59 -11.87 -19.98
N GLY A 185 22.70 -12.75 -18.98
CA GLY A 185 24.00 -13.30 -18.53
C GLY A 185 25.01 -12.24 -18.05
N LEU A 186 24.55 -11.03 -17.72
CA LEU A 186 25.39 -9.90 -17.35
C LEU A 186 25.94 -10.07 -15.94
N THR A 187 27.22 -9.83 -15.75
CA THR A 187 27.79 -9.77 -14.39
C THR A 187 27.22 -8.56 -13.63
N ARG A 188 27.15 -8.65 -12.29
CA ARG A 188 26.66 -7.57 -11.41
C ARG A 188 27.31 -6.20 -11.68
N GLN A 189 28.53 -6.18 -12.20
CA GLN A 189 29.26 -4.96 -12.55
C GLN A 189 28.77 -4.37 -13.88
N GLN A 190 28.55 -5.21 -14.89
CA GLN A 190 28.01 -4.79 -16.20
C GLN A 190 26.56 -4.32 -16.09
N LEU A 191 25.75 -4.95 -15.22
CA LEU A 191 24.41 -4.47 -14.90
C LEU A 191 24.47 -3.07 -14.27
N ARG A 192 25.47 -2.82 -13.43
CA ARG A 192 25.69 -1.52 -12.77
C ARG A 192 26.09 -0.42 -13.75
N GLU A 193 26.87 -0.74 -14.77
CA GLU A 193 27.24 0.19 -15.85
C GLU A 193 26.07 0.41 -16.81
N LYS A 194 25.35 -0.64 -17.19
CA LYS A 194 24.18 -0.53 -18.07
C LYS A 194 23.03 0.26 -17.43
N LEU A 195 22.74 0.01 -16.15
CA LEU A 195 21.81 0.82 -15.34
C LEU A 195 22.32 2.24 -15.07
N ARG A 196 23.62 2.54 -15.29
CA ARG A 196 24.17 3.90 -15.17
C ARG A 196 24.03 4.68 -16.48
N ASP A 197 24.09 3.99 -17.61
CA ASP A 197 23.90 4.56 -18.94
C ASP A 197 22.40 4.70 -19.31
N GLU A 198 21.56 3.72 -18.94
CA GLU A 198 20.09 3.79 -19.10
C GLU A 198 19.45 4.83 -18.15
N ARG A 199 20.13 5.17 -17.04
CA ARG A 199 19.77 6.28 -16.11
C ARG A 199 19.79 7.67 -16.73
N HIS A 200 20.26 7.84 -17.96
CA HIS A 200 20.21 9.13 -18.66
C HIS A 200 18.98 9.32 -19.56
N VAL A 201 18.11 8.31 -19.72
CA VAL A 201 16.99 8.37 -20.69
C VAL A 201 15.61 7.97 -20.12
N GLY A 202 15.52 7.50 -18.87
CA GLY A 202 14.23 7.30 -18.18
C GLY A 202 13.95 8.40 -17.16
N GLU A 203 12.75 8.97 -17.16
CA GLU A 203 12.28 10.03 -16.27
C GLU A 203 12.77 9.85 -14.83
N ASN A 204 13.67 10.74 -14.45
CA ASN A 204 14.32 10.75 -13.16
C ASN A 204 13.37 11.42 -12.16
N THR A 205 12.70 10.66 -11.30
CA THR A 205 11.99 11.23 -10.13
C THR A 205 12.94 11.96 -9.16
N ASN A 206 14.25 11.83 -9.36
CA ASN A 206 15.27 12.62 -8.69
C ASN A 206 15.36 14.08 -9.19
N ASP A 207 14.68 14.42 -10.30
CA ASP A 207 14.51 15.79 -10.78
C ASP A 207 13.24 16.43 -10.21
N ARG A 208 12.85 16.15 -8.95
CA ARG A 208 11.75 16.87 -8.27
C ARG A 208 12.18 17.65 -7.03
N TRP A 209 13.49 17.80 -6.81
CA TRP A 209 14.05 18.60 -5.70
C TRP A 209 13.66 20.08 -5.74
N TRP A 210 13.14 20.55 -6.88
CA TRP A 210 12.66 21.91 -7.10
C TRP A 210 11.17 22.09 -6.78
N GLN A 211 10.39 21.02 -6.55
CA GLN A 211 9.00 21.15 -6.10
C GLN A 211 8.98 21.74 -4.68
N GLY A 212 8.61 23.03 -4.58
CA GLY A 212 8.54 23.78 -3.32
C GLY A 212 9.67 24.78 -3.07
N ALA A 213 10.61 24.98 -4.00
CA ALA A 213 11.58 26.07 -3.94
C ALA A 213 10.97 27.39 -4.49
N ASP A 214 11.26 28.52 -3.85
CA ASP A 214 10.83 29.84 -4.35
C ASP A 214 11.33 30.05 -5.79
N GLY A 215 10.40 30.32 -6.71
CA GLY A 215 10.67 30.51 -8.14
C GLY A 215 10.52 29.25 -9.01
N PHE A 216 10.16 28.10 -8.43
CA PHE A 216 9.85 26.86 -9.17
C PHE A 216 8.38 26.50 -8.99
N ALA A 217 7.57 27.10 -9.85
CA ALA A 217 6.12 27.09 -9.82
C ALA A 217 5.54 25.80 -10.46
N ASP A 218 5.58 24.68 -9.73
CA ASP A 218 4.82 23.47 -10.12
C ASP A 218 4.39 22.65 -8.89
N ARG A 219 4.00 23.35 -7.81
CA ARG A 219 3.43 22.70 -6.63
C ARG A 219 1.91 22.80 -6.64
N ARG A 220 1.27 21.74 -6.17
CA ARG A 220 -0.18 21.71 -5.90
C ARG A 220 -0.55 22.70 -4.79
N PRO A 221 -1.78 23.26 -4.81
CA PRO A 221 -2.21 24.26 -3.85
C PRO A 221 -2.43 23.68 -2.45
N TYR A 222 -2.46 24.58 -1.47
CA TYR A 222 -2.88 24.28 -0.09
C TYR A 222 -4.30 24.76 0.17
N ARG A 223 -4.93 24.27 1.24
CA ARG A 223 -6.32 24.60 1.58
C ARG A 223 -6.59 26.10 1.70
N ALA A 224 -5.67 26.86 2.29
CA ALA A 224 -5.81 28.31 2.42
C ALA A 224 -5.77 29.03 1.07
N GLU A 225 -4.97 28.54 0.12
CA GLU A 225 -4.85 29.10 -1.23
C GLU A 225 -6.10 28.81 -2.05
N LEU A 226 -6.66 27.60 -1.93
CA LEU A 226 -7.93 27.25 -2.54
C LEU A 226 -9.06 28.17 -2.08
N ALA A 227 -9.18 28.46 -0.78
CA ALA A 227 -10.20 29.38 -0.28
C ALA A 227 -10.10 30.76 -0.93
N GLY A 228 -8.89 31.34 -0.93
CA GLY A 228 -8.67 32.66 -1.52
C GLY A 228 -8.84 32.69 -3.04
N ALA A 229 -8.65 31.56 -3.73
CA ALA A 229 -8.93 31.42 -5.16
C ALA A 229 -10.44 31.35 -5.44
N LEU A 230 -11.18 30.53 -4.69
CA LEU A 230 -12.64 30.37 -4.84
C LEU A 230 -13.37 31.71 -4.68
N ASP A 231 -12.95 32.56 -3.75
CA ASP A 231 -13.54 33.89 -3.53
C ASP A 231 -13.41 34.85 -4.73
N ARG A 232 -12.50 34.55 -5.68
CA ARG A 232 -12.25 35.37 -6.88
C ARG A 232 -12.95 34.83 -8.12
N LEU A 233 -13.51 33.63 -8.05
CA LEU A 233 -14.17 33.02 -9.18
C LEU A 233 -15.55 33.65 -9.44
N PRO A 234 -16.05 33.59 -10.68
CA PRO A 234 -17.43 34.01 -11.01
C PRO A 234 -18.50 33.05 -10.44
N VAL A 235 -18.11 32.04 -9.65
CA VAL A 235 -18.98 31.05 -9.02
C VAL A 235 -18.88 31.15 -7.50
N GLN A 236 -19.97 30.84 -6.81
CA GLN A 236 -20.05 30.79 -5.36
C GLN A 236 -19.92 29.33 -4.90
N LEU A 237 -19.02 29.09 -3.94
CA LEU A 237 -18.87 27.76 -3.34
C LEU A 237 -20.17 27.35 -2.65
N GLU A 238 -20.76 26.23 -3.09
CA GLU A 238 -21.93 25.62 -2.46
C GLU A 238 -21.50 24.57 -1.43
N THR A 239 -20.55 23.71 -1.80
CA THR A 239 -20.09 22.62 -0.95
C THR A 239 -18.65 22.25 -1.29
N LEU A 240 -17.88 21.92 -0.26
CA LEU A 240 -16.52 21.41 -0.39
C LEU A 240 -16.45 20.01 0.25
N TYR A 241 -15.90 19.05 -0.48
CA TYR A 241 -15.58 17.73 0.05
C TYR A 241 -14.08 17.53 0.15
N GLY A 242 -13.62 16.90 1.22
CA GLY A 242 -12.33 16.21 1.26
C GLY A 242 -12.45 14.85 0.57
N VAL A 243 -11.49 14.55 -0.32
CA VAL A 243 -11.44 13.32 -1.11
C VAL A 243 -10.40 12.37 -0.50
N TYR A 244 -10.80 11.13 -0.24
CA TYR A 244 -10.00 10.07 0.38
C TYR A 244 -10.15 8.74 -0.36
N PRO A 245 -9.21 7.79 -0.22
CA PRO A 245 -7.88 7.93 0.40
C PRO A 245 -6.86 8.61 -0.52
N GLU A 246 -7.15 8.73 -1.80
CA GLU A 246 -6.32 9.42 -2.79
C GLU A 246 -7.19 10.24 -3.74
N SER A 247 -6.61 11.27 -4.34
CA SER A 247 -7.31 12.07 -5.35
C SER A 247 -7.66 11.24 -6.58
N ASP A 248 -6.75 10.40 -7.05
CA ASP A 248 -6.93 9.66 -8.30
C ASP A 248 -7.84 8.43 -8.12
N HIS A 249 -7.92 7.90 -6.90
CA HIS A 249 -8.71 6.74 -6.50
C HIS A 249 -9.69 7.10 -5.35
N PRO A 250 -10.71 7.93 -5.60
CA PRO A 250 -11.62 8.39 -4.58
C PRO A 250 -12.57 7.26 -4.17
N ALA A 251 -12.54 6.89 -2.89
CA ALA A 251 -13.46 5.93 -2.29
C ALA A 251 -14.26 6.54 -1.13
N LEU A 252 -13.97 7.79 -0.75
CA LEU A 252 -14.69 8.53 0.29
C LEU A 252 -14.68 10.04 0.01
N LEU A 253 -15.85 10.67 0.14
CA LEU A 253 -16.06 12.11 0.09
C LEU A 253 -16.61 12.56 1.44
N VAL A 254 -15.87 13.40 2.16
CA VAL A 254 -16.27 13.95 3.46
C VAL A 254 -16.60 15.43 3.29
N ARG A 255 -17.85 15.81 3.54
CA ARG A 255 -18.25 17.23 3.42
C ARG A 255 -17.59 18.06 4.53
N ALA A 256 -17.21 19.30 4.23
CA ALA A 256 -16.49 20.15 5.18
C ALA A 256 -17.24 20.42 6.49
N ASP A 257 -18.57 20.52 6.42
CA ASP A 257 -19.51 20.70 7.53
C ASP A 257 -20.20 19.38 7.94
N ASN A 258 -19.59 18.22 7.67
CA ASN A 258 -20.17 16.91 7.96
C ASN A 258 -20.53 16.76 9.46
N PRO A 259 -21.80 16.48 9.82
CA PRO A 259 -22.18 16.22 11.20
C PRO A 259 -21.76 14.83 11.71
N HIS A 260 -21.46 13.88 10.81
CA HIS A 260 -21.15 12.48 11.13
C HIS A 260 -19.65 12.22 11.19
N GLN A 261 -18.93 12.98 12.03
CA GLN A 261 -17.46 12.97 12.09
C GLN A 261 -16.87 11.61 12.49
N GLU A 262 -17.46 10.95 13.49
CA GLU A 262 -17.01 9.64 13.98
C GLU A 262 -17.09 8.56 12.87
N LEU A 263 -18.17 8.57 12.09
CA LEU A 263 -18.33 7.65 10.96
C LEU A 263 -17.32 7.95 9.85
N ALA A 264 -17.17 9.23 9.49
CA ALA A 264 -16.19 9.65 8.49
C ALA A 264 -14.76 9.24 8.90
N ARG A 265 -14.40 9.39 10.18
CA ARG A 265 -13.11 8.95 10.74
C ARG A 265 -12.93 7.45 10.62
N ALA A 266 -13.95 6.65 10.97
CA ALA A 266 -13.90 5.19 10.89
C ALA A 266 -13.71 4.70 9.45
N VAL A 267 -14.50 5.23 8.50
CA VAL A 267 -14.42 4.85 7.08
C VAL A 267 -13.11 5.33 6.45
N ALA A 268 -12.68 6.58 6.72
CA ALA A 268 -11.41 7.09 6.21
C ALA A 268 -10.22 6.26 6.70
N THR A 269 -10.21 5.91 7.99
CA THR A 269 -9.16 5.07 8.59
C THR A 269 -9.11 3.70 7.93
N ARG A 270 -10.28 3.06 7.72
CA ARG A 270 -10.36 1.75 7.04
C ARG A 270 -9.83 1.83 5.61
N LEU A 271 -10.35 2.75 4.79
CA LEU A 271 -9.96 2.88 3.38
C LEU A 271 -8.47 3.22 3.21
N GLN A 272 -7.93 4.11 4.04
CA GLN A 272 -6.51 4.45 3.98
C GLN A 272 -5.63 3.26 4.39
N SER A 273 -6.08 2.47 5.36
CA SER A 273 -5.37 1.26 5.81
C SER A 273 -5.43 0.14 4.78
N ASP A 274 -6.55 -0.01 4.09
CA ASP A 274 -6.72 -0.99 3.01
C ASP A 274 -5.80 -0.66 1.83
N LEU A 275 -5.76 0.61 1.40
CA LEU A 275 -4.82 1.08 0.39
C LEU A 275 -3.35 0.92 0.83
N SER A 276 -3.04 1.19 2.10
CA SER A 276 -1.67 1.01 2.62
C SER A 276 -1.34 -0.45 2.96
N SER A 277 -2.29 -1.38 2.80
CA SER A 277 -2.03 -2.81 2.93
C SER A 277 -1.41 -3.40 1.66
N THR A 278 -1.57 -2.70 0.53
CA THR A 278 -0.98 -3.04 -0.78
C THR A 278 0.24 -2.18 -1.11
N ARG A 279 0.41 -1.02 -0.46
CA ARG A 279 1.54 -0.08 -0.65
C ARG A 279 2.36 0.14 0.62
N ALA A 280 3.65 0.41 0.50
CA ALA A 280 4.50 0.68 1.66
C ALA A 280 4.30 2.12 2.17
N ALA A 281 3.74 2.30 3.36
CA ALA A 281 3.62 3.60 4.01
C ALA A 281 4.74 3.85 5.04
N LEU A 282 5.19 5.10 5.17
CA LEU A 282 6.17 5.50 6.20
C LEU A 282 5.60 5.57 7.62
N ILE A 283 4.34 5.95 7.69
CA ILE A 283 3.59 6.26 8.89
C ILE A 283 2.36 5.35 8.87
N ASP A 284 2.01 4.81 10.03
CA ASP A 284 0.82 3.97 10.15
C ASP A 284 -0.45 4.82 9.96
N PRO A 285 -1.26 4.58 8.90
CA PRO A 285 -2.50 5.30 8.70
C PRO A 285 -3.50 5.12 9.83
N GLN A 286 -3.49 3.96 10.50
CA GLN A 286 -4.36 3.68 11.64
C GLN A 286 -4.11 4.63 12.82
N ALA A 287 -2.89 5.16 12.93
CA ALA A 287 -2.55 6.15 13.96
C ALA A 287 -2.75 7.59 13.45
N MET A 288 -2.42 7.86 12.19
CA MET A 288 -2.42 9.22 11.63
C MET A 288 -3.82 9.74 11.31
N VAL A 289 -4.68 8.92 10.68
CA VAL A 289 -6.02 9.37 10.26
C VAL A 289 -6.86 9.82 11.46
N PRO A 290 -6.97 9.05 12.57
CA PRO A 290 -7.73 9.52 13.73
C PRO A 290 -7.22 10.85 14.29
N GLN A 291 -5.90 11.05 14.38
CA GLN A 291 -5.31 12.30 14.86
C GLN A 291 -5.68 13.50 13.98
N ILE A 292 -5.75 13.32 12.65
CA ILE A 292 -6.17 14.36 11.71
C ILE A 292 -7.62 14.76 11.96
N PHE A 293 -8.51 13.78 12.14
CA PHE A 293 -9.93 14.03 12.42
C PHE A 293 -10.14 14.66 13.80
N ASP A 294 -9.45 14.16 14.83
CA ASP A 294 -9.54 14.70 16.19
C ASP A 294 -9.00 16.14 16.27
N ALA A 295 -8.03 16.48 15.42
CA ALA A 295 -7.52 17.85 15.28
C ALA A 295 -8.40 18.77 14.42
N GLY A 296 -9.45 18.25 13.79
CA GLY A 296 -10.31 19.03 12.87
C GLY A 296 -9.66 19.37 11.53
N LEU A 297 -8.61 18.63 11.13
CA LEU A 297 -7.81 18.87 9.91
C LEU A 297 -8.21 17.98 8.73
N GLN A 298 -9.35 17.28 8.82
CA GLN A 298 -9.83 16.34 7.80
C GLN A 298 -10.13 16.98 6.44
N ILE A 299 -10.31 18.30 6.37
CA ILE A 299 -10.43 19.00 5.09
C ILE A 299 -9.08 19.57 4.66
N ASP A 300 -8.31 20.15 5.57
CA ASP A 300 -7.01 20.75 5.25
C ASP A 300 -5.98 19.73 4.75
N LEU A 301 -6.03 18.50 5.28
CA LEU A 301 -5.12 17.40 4.94
C LEU A 301 -5.76 16.33 4.05
N ALA A 302 -6.96 16.58 3.51
CA ALA A 302 -7.55 15.68 2.53
C ALA A 302 -6.62 15.53 1.30
N PRO A 303 -6.38 14.32 0.79
CA PRO A 303 -5.60 14.06 -0.44
C PRO A 303 -5.99 14.93 -1.64
N GLY A 304 -7.25 15.32 -1.73
CA GLY A 304 -7.74 16.33 -2.67
C GLY A 304 -9.07 16.90 -2.20
N TRP A 305 -9.59 17.82 -2.99
CA TRP A 305 -10.88 18.46 -2.74
C TRP A 305 -11.78 18.32 -3.95
N LEU A 306 -13.06 18.01 -3.71
CA LEU A 306 -14.11 18.16 -4.71
C LEU A 306 -14.87 19.44 -4.39
N VAL A 307 -14.72 20.42 -5.28
CA VAL A 307 -15.40 21.71 -5.25
C VAL A 307 -16.71 21.59 -5.99
N VAL A 308 -17.81 21.91 -5.30
CA VAL A 308 -19.13 22.13 -5.92
C VAL A 308 -19.45 23.61 -5.78
N ALA A 309 -19.51 24.31 -6.91
CA ALA A 309 -19.77 25.74 -6.95
C ALA A 309 -20.89 26.08 -7.93
N ARG A 310 -21.65 27.12 -7.64
CA ARG A 310 -22.82 27.55 -8.40
C ARG A 310 -22.63 28.96 -8.94
N ARG A 311 -23.17 29.22 -10.13
CA ARG A 311 -23.20 30.57 -10.70
C ARG A 311 -24.58 31.18 -10.53
N ASP A 312 -24.65 32.39 -9.97
CA ASP A 312 -25.90 33.13 -9.76
C ASP A 312 -26.98 32.31 -9.01
N ASP A 313 -28.25 32.44 -9.38
CA ASP A 313 -29.42 31.79 -8.76
C ASP A 313 -29.59 30.30 -9.16
N ALA A 314 -28.48 29.58 -9.40
CA ALA A 314 -28.53 28.16 -9.74
C ALA A 314 -29.31 27.36 -8.67
N PRO A 315 -30.16 26.41 -9.07
CA PRO A 315 -30.95 25.64 -8.11
C PRO A 315 -30.03 24.89 -7.14
N GLN A 316 -30.36 24.96 -5.86
CA GLN A 316 -29.61 24.22 -4.84
C GLN A 316 -29.92 22.73 -4.97
N VAL A 317 -28.88 21.90 -5.10
CA VAL A 317 -29.03 20.45 -5.17
C VAL A 317 -28.67 19.88 -3.80
N PRO A 318 -29.55 19.10 -3.14
CA PRO A 318 -29.21 18.48 -1.87
C PRO A 318 -27.98 17.58 -2.00
N THR A 319 -26.91 17.95 -1.31
CA THR A 319 -25.63 17.25 -1.29
C THR A 319 -25.51 16.37 -0.02
N PRO A 320 -25.05 15.11 -0.13
CA PRO A 320 -24.84 14.23 1.03
C PRO A 320 -23.71 14.76 1.93
N ALA A 321 -23.77 14.48 3.22
CA ALA A 321 -22.72 14.80 4.17
C ALA A 321 -21.48 13.89 4.03
N LEU A 322 -21.71 12.65 3.62
CA LEU A 322 -20.68 11.63 3.44
C LEU A 322 -21.05 10.73 2.26
N VAL A 323 -20.09 10.36 1.43
CA VAL A 323 -20.26 9.33 0.40
C VAL A 323 -19.06 8.41 0.46
N TRP A 324 -19.27 7.10 0.55
CA TRP A 324 -18.17 6.14 0.43
C TRP A 324 -18.54 4.99 -0.47
N GLY A 325 -17.54 4.30 -0.99
CA GLY A 325 -17.70 3.13 -1.83
C GLY A 325 -16.61 2.10 -1.57
N ASP A 326 -16.78 0.92 -2.13
CA ASP A 326 -15.78 -0.14 -2.02
C ASP A 326 -14.56 0.15 -2.92
N LEU A 327 -13.38 -0.08 -2.36
CA LEU A 327 -12.11 0.00 -3.08
C LEU A 327 -11.81 -1.37 -3.73
N GLU A 328 -11.39 -1.38 -5.00
CA GLU A 328 -10.83 -2.57 -5.68
C GLU A 328 -11.71 -3.84 -5.69
N LEU A 329 -13.03 -3.72 -5.50
CA LEU A 329 -13.97 -4.84 -5.69
C LEU A 329 -14.45 -4.93 -7.14
N ASP A 330 -14.76 -6.15 -7.59
CA ASP A 330 -15.49 -6.36 -8.84
C ASP A 330 -16.77 -5.50 -8.84
N PRO A 331 -17.08 -4.81 -9.96
CA PRO A 331 -18.31 -4.03 -10.10
C PRO A 331 -19.60 -4.75 -9.71
N GLN A 332 -19.67 -6.08 -9.78
CA GLN A 332 -20.84 -6.84 -9.33
C GLN A 332 -21.05 -6.82 -7.82
N TRP A 333 -19.96 -6.71 -7.05
CA TRP A 333 -19.97 -6.64 -5.60
C TRP A 333 -20.00 -5.20 -5.10
N ALA A 334 -19.40 -4.27 -5.83
CA ALA A 334 -19.23 -2.89 -5.41
C ALA A 334 -20.56 -2.13 -5.21
N THR A 335 -20.60 -1.29 -4.17
CA THR A 335 -21.68 -0.34 -3.94
C THR A 335 -21.15 1.00 -3.42
N THR A 336 -21.99 2.02 -3.53
CA THR A 336 -21.75 3.35 -2.98
C THR A 336 -22.83 3.61 -1.94
N VAL A 337 -22.43 4.11 -0.78
CA VAL A 337 -23.34 4.51 0.29
C VAL A 337 -23.25 6.02 0.47
N GLU A 338 -24.40 6.68 0.48
CA GLU A 338 -24.54 8.11 0.71
C GLU A 338 -25.26 8.36 2.03
N VAL A 339 -24.69 9.24 2.85
CA VAL A 339 -25.29 9.70 4.11
C VAL A 339 -25.74 11.14 3.94
N ALA A 340 -27.01 11.39 4.16
CA ALA A 340 -27.53 12.75 4.21
C ALA A 340 -27.20 13.43 5.54
N VAL A 341 -27.41 14.75 5.58
CA VAL A 341 -27.16 15.59 6.77
C VAL A 341 -28.00 15.15 7.96
N ASP A 342 -29.23 14.69 7.71
CA ASP A 342 -30.15 14.17 8.73
C ASP A 342 -29.80 12.75 9.21
N GLY A 343 -28.76 12.12 8.65
CA GLY A 343 -28.33 10.76 8.97
C GLY A 343 -29.05 9.66 8.18
N SER A 344 -29.95 10.02 7.25
CA SER A 344 -30.55 9.04 6.35
C SER A 344 -29.52 8.47 5.38
N LEU A 345 -29.65 7.18 5.07
CA LEU A 345 -28.71 6.42 4.25
C LEU A 345 -29.36 5.88 2.99
N THR A 346 -28.63 6.00 1.89
CA THR A 346 -29.01 5.39 0.62
C THR A 346 -27.82 4.67 0.01
N ALA A 347 -27.99 3.37 -0.27
CA ALA A 347 -27.04 2.60 -1.06
C ALA A 347 -27.43 2.66 -2.55
N SER A 348 -26.43 2.75 -3.43
CA SER A 348 -26.62 2.81 -4.89
C SER A 348 -27.19 1.50 -5.46
N ARG A 349 -26.93 0.38 -4.78
CA ARG A 349 -27.54 -0.92 -5.05
C ARG A 349 -28.52 -1.31 -3.96
N GLY A 350 -29.53 -2.08 -4.35
CA GLY A 350 -30.46 -2.73 -3.44
C GLY A 350 -30.60 -4.20 -3.79
N GLY A 351 -31.11 -4.98 -2.85
CA GLY A 351 -31.30 -6.42 -3.01
C GLY A 351 -30.08 -7.23 -2.57
N GLU A 352 -30.09 -8.51 -2.93
CA GLU A 352 -29.07 -9.48 -2.56
C GLU A 352 -28.28 -9.89 -3.81
N MET A 353 -26.96 -9.98 -3.66
CA MET A 353 -26.06 -10.60 -4.62
C MET A 353 -25.52 -11.90 -4.03
N LEU A 354 -25.50 -12.97 -4.82
CA LEU A 354 -25.07 -14.29 -4.40
C LEU A 354 -24.16 -14.92 -5.46
N GLU A 355 -22.98 -15.34 -5.05
CA GLU A 355 -22.07 -16.14 -5.88
C GLU A 355 -21.42 -17.23 -5.05
N GLY A 356 -21.63 -18.49 -5.42
CA GLY A 356 -21.12 -19.64 -4.67
C GLY A 356 -21.62 -19.62 -3.22
N ARG A 357 -20.71 -19.36 -2.28
CA ARG A 357 -20.99 -19.28 -0.82
C ARG A 357 -21.03 -17.86 -0.29
N LEU A 358 -20.76 -16.87 -1.13
CA LEU A 358 -20.67 -15.47 -0.77
C LEU A 358 -21.99 -14.77 -1.07
N GLN A 359 -22.57 -14.13 -0.07
CA GLN A 359 -23.76 -13.30 -0.21
C GLN A 359 -23.44 -11.87 0.25
N ARG A 360 -23.97 -10.88 -0.47
CA ARG A 360 -24.01 -9.48 -0.04
C ARG A 360 -25.43 -8.94 -0.12
N ASP A 361 -26.00 -8.59 1.02
CA ASP A 361 -27.32 -7.94 1.14
C ASP A 361 -27.13 -6.43 1.30
N PHE A 362 -27.29 -5.69 0.20
CA PHE A 362 -27.15 -4.24 0.17
C PHE A 362 -28.25 -3.53 0.98
N GLY A 363 -29.36 -4.20 1.29
CA GLY A 363 -30.43 -3.67 2.13
C GLY A 363 -29.97 -3.38 3.56
N ARG A 364 -28.94 -4.09 4.04
CA ARG A 364 -28.38 -3.92 5.39
C ARG A 364 -27.51 -2.66 5.53
N LEU A 365 -27.09 -2.04 4.42
CA LEU A 365 -26.30 -0.79 4.42
C LEU A 365 -27.14 0.49 4.65
N ARG A 366 -28.42 0.35 5.00
CA ARG A 366 -29.37 1.47 5.13
C ARG A 366 -29.53 1.99 6.56
N VAL A 367 -28.76 1.46 7.51
CA VAL A 367 -28.77 1.89 8.91
C VAL A 367 -27.41 2.47 9.26
N LEU A 368 -27.42 3.63 9.94
CA LEU A 368 -26.19 4.31 10.31
C LEU A 368 -25.50 3.48 11.37
N PRO A 369 -24.28 2.98 11.12
CA PRO A 369 -23.57 2.24 12.14
C PRO A 369 -23.22 3.21 13.26
N GLU A 370 -23.39 2.75 14.51
CA GLU A 370 -22.86 3.45 15.67
C GLU A 370 -21.34 3.45 15.57
N ALA A 371 -20.77 4.60 15.20
CA ALA A 371 -19.35 4.73 14.99
C ALA A 371 -18.61 4.88 16.33
N GLY A 372 -17.52 4.13 16.47
CA GLY A 372 -16.61 4.19 17.61
C GLY A 372 -15.18 3.87 17.17
N GLU A 373 -14.29 3.64 18.12
CA GLU A 373 -12.90 3.27 17.83
C GLU A 373 -12.86 1.86 17.20
N SER A 374 -12.16 1.72 16.08
CA SER A 374 -11.99 0.41 15.42
C SER A 374 -11.24 -0.56 16.33
N LEU A 375 -11.60 -1.85 16.28
CA LEU A 375 -10.90 -2.89 17.03
C LEU A 375 -9.45 -3.03 16.55
N GLU A 376 -9.20 -2.90 15.23
CA GLU A 376 -7.85 -2.85 14.67
C GLU A 376 -7.02 -1.71 15.30
N GLY A 377 -7.58 -0.49 15.42
CA GLY A 377 -6.92 0.64 16.06
C GLY A 377 -6.58 0.35 17.53
N GLN A 378 -7.55 -0.12 18.32
CA GLN A 378 -7.35 -0.47 19.73
C GLN A 378 -6.25 -1.52 19.92
N LEU A 379 -6.20 -2.54 19.05
CA LEU A 379 -5.19 -3.59 19.11
C LEU A 379 -3.81 -3.05 18.70
N ARG A 380 -3.73 -2.23 17.66
CA ARG A 380 -2.47 -1.61 17.21
C ARG A 380 -1.87 -0.69 18.26
N ASP A 381 -2.69 0.11 18.94
CA ASP A 381 -2.24 0.96 20.05
C ASP A 381 -1.69 0.13 21.21
N ALA A 382 -2.36 -0.97 21.55
CA ALA A 382 -1.89 -1.89 22.58
C ALA A 382 -0.57 -2.59 22.17
N LEU A 383 -0.40 -2.91 20.88
CA LEU A 383 0.86 -3.43 20.33
C LEU A 383 2.00 -2.42 20.40
N ALA A 384 1.74 -1.18 19.96
CA ALA A 384 2.73 -0.12 19.92
C ALA A 384 3.24 0.27 21.33
N SER A 385 2.36 0.19 22.33
CA SER A 385 2.68 0.40 23.74
C SER A 385 3.21 -0.84 24.47
N ALA A 386 3.28 -1.99 23.80
CA ALA A 386 3.66 -3.28 24.37
C ALA A 386 2.79 -3.71 25.58
N ASP A 387 1.54 -3.28 25.65
CA ASP A 387 0.61 -3.64 26.73
C ASP A 387 -0.04 -5.01 26.46
N LEU A 388 0.67 -6.07 26.86
CA LEU A 388 0.20 -7.46 26.73
C LEU A 388 -1.12 -7.72 27.48
N THR A 389 -1.44 -6.96 28.52
CA THR A 389 -2.69 -7.14 29.28
C THR A 389 -3.87 -6.62 28.48
N ARG A 390 -3.73 -5.43 27.87
CA ARG A 390 -4.74 -4.86 26.98
C ARG A 390 -4.93 -5.72 25.73
N ILE A 391 -3.84 -6.20 25.11
CA ILE A 391 -3.92 -7.11 23.96
C ILE A 391 -4.72 -8.38 24.31
N ARG A 392 -4.35 -9.06 25.40
CA ARG A 392 -5.02 -10.29 25.82
C ARG A 392 -6.50 -10.06 26.12
N ARG A 393 -6.85 -8.97 26.80
CA ARG A 393 -8.24 -8.63 27.10
C ARG A 393 -9.05 -8.38 25.83
N SER A 394 -8.52 -7.59 24.89
CA SER A 394 -9.21 -7.25 23.64
C SER A 394 -9.42 -8.46 22.75
N VAL A 395 -8.37 -9.27 22.53
CA VAL A 395 -8.44 -10.48 21.68
C VAL A 395 -9.38 -11.53 22.28
N ARG A 396 -9.38 -11.69 23.62
CA ARG A 396 -10.32 -12.57 24.30
C ARG A 396 -11.78 -12.10 24.16
N ARG A 397 -12.05 -10.82 24.45
CA ARG A 397 -13.40 -10.25 24.29
C ARG A 397 -13.90 -10.38 22.85
N TYR A 398 -13.01 -10.17 21.89
CA TYR A 398 -13.32 -10.31 20.47
C TYR A 398 -13.64 -11.75 20.09
N ALA A 399 -12.84 -12.73 20.54
CA ALA A 399 -13.12 -14.14 20.31
C ALA A 399 -14.45 -14.58 20.97
N GLU A 400 -14.70 -14.16 22.22
CA GLU A 400 -15.97 -14.44 22.93
C GLU A 400 -17.18 -13.89 22.17
N TRP A 401 -17.07 -12.66 21.66
CA TRP A 401 -18.10 -12.03 20.83
C TRP A 401 -18.33 -12.77 19.50
N LEU A 402 -17.26 -13.15 18.80
CA LEU A 402 -17.36 -13.93 17.54
C LEU A 402 -18.03 -15.30 17.74
N THR A 403 -17.96 -15.88 18.94
CA THR A 403 -18.63 -17.15 19.26
C THR A 403 -20.03 -16.97 19.86
N SER A 404 -20.46 -15.72 20.10
CA SER A 404 -21.75 -15.42 20.71
C SER A 404 -22.88 -15.35 19.68
N ASP A 405 -24.12 -15.42 20.16
CA ASP A 405 -25.32 -15.27 19.33
C ASP A 405 -25.59 -13.80 18.91
N GLU A 406 -24.78 -12.84 19.37
CA GLU A 406 -24.91 -11.42 19.02
C GLU A 406 -24.57 -11.15 17.54
N ILE A 407 -23.76 -12.03 16.92
CA ILE A 407 -23.38 -11.96 15.51
C ILE A 407 -23.85 -13.22 14.78
N ARG A 408 -24.48 -13.02 13.61
CA ARG A 408 -24.94 -14.11 12.75
C ARG A 408 -23.77 -14.94 12.26
N ASP A 409 -23.96 -16.26 12.21
CA ASP A 409 -22.89 -17.22 11.84
C ASP A 409 -22.17 -16.84 10.54
N GLY A 410 -22.91 -16.51 9.48
CA GLY A 410 -22.31 -16.13 8.20
C GLY A 410 -21.60 -14.77 8.20
N GLN A 411 -21.93 -13.86 9.12
CA GLN A 411 -21.28 -12.55 9.23
C GLN A 411 -19.93 -12.62 9.96
N ARG A 412 -19.68 -13.66 10.77
CA ARG A 412 -18.45 -13.82 11.56
C ARG A 412 -17.19 -13.80 10.69
N VAL A 413 -17.28 -14.28 9.45
CA VAL A 413 -16.19 -14.26 8.46
C VAL A 413 -15.75 -12.84 8.12
N PHE A 414 -16.70 -11.92 7.99
CA PHE A 414 -16.47 -10.51 7.63
C PHE A 414 -16.29 -9.61 8.85
N ALA A 415 -16.35 -10.18 10.04
CA ALA A 415 -16.14 -9.50 11.30
C ALA A 415 -14.66 -9.31 11.61
N THR A 416 -13.86 -8.96 10.61
CA THR A 416 -12.42 -8.71 10.73
C THR A 416 -12.17 -7.48 11.63
N PRO A 417 -11.01 -7.37 12.30
CA PRO A 417 -10.78 -6.27 13.25
C PRO A 417 -10.92 -4.85 12.69
N GLU A 418 -10.72 -4.65 11.38
CA GLU A 418 -10.95 -3.38 10.69
C GLU A 418 -12.43 -3.08 10.37
N ASN A 419 -13.27 -4.12 10.29
CA ASN A 419 -14.71 -3.99 10.11
C ASN A 419 -15.48 -3.98 11.45
N VAL A 420 -14.79 -4.10 12.58
CA VAL A 420 -15.39 -4.10 13.92
C VAL A 420 -15.09 -2.79 14.65
N VAL A 421 -16.13 -2.15 15.17
CA VAL A 421 -16.03 -0.96 16.02
C VAL A 421 -16.51 -1.28 17.43
N ALA A 422 -15.87 -0.68 18.44
CA ALA A 422 -16.38 -0.73 19.80
C ALA A 422 -17.31 0.46 20.05
N THR A 423 -18.54 0.19 20.47
CA THR A 423 -19.49 1.23 20.88
C THR A 423 -19.04 1.87 22.19
N PRO A 424 -19.53 3.07 22.55
CA PRO A 424 -19.26 3.70 23.84
C PRO A 424 -19.58 2.80 25.05
N ASP A 425 -20.57 1.92 24.90
CA ASP A 425 -20.99 0.96 25.92
C ASP A 425 -20.07 -0.28 26.01
N GLY A 426 -19.07 -0.37 25.12
CA GLY A 426 -18.06 -1.44 25.11
C GLY A 426 -18.46 -2.70 24.34
N HIS A 427 -19.60 -2.68 23.64
CA HIS A 427 -20.05 -3.76 22.76
C HIS A 427 -19.36 -3.67 21.39
N PHE A 428 -19.27 -4.79 20.68
CA PHE A 428 -18.74 -4.83 19.32
C PHE A 428 -19.86 -4.84 18.30
N ARG A 429 -19.71 -4.03 17.24
CA ARG A 429 -20.61 -3.99 16.09
C ARG A 429 -19.82 -3.95 14.79
N LEU A 430 -20.45 -4.36 13.70
CA LEU A 430 -19.85 -4.30 12.38
C LEU A 430 -20.09 -2.91 11.76
N LEU A 431 -19.08 -2.41 11.06
CA LEU A 431 -19.19 -1.20 10.25
C LEU A 431 -19.95 -1.49 8.95
N ASP A 432 -19.69 -2.65 8.33
CA ASP A 432 -20.41 -3.20 7.18
C ASP A 432 -21.03 -4.57 7.56
N GLU A 433 -22.35 -4.60 7.70
CA GLU A 433 -23.17 -5.80 7.98
C GLU A 433 -23.70 -6.50 6.71
N SER A 434 -23.39 -6.00 5.52
CA SER A 434 -23.98 -6.49 4.27
C SER A 434 -23.47 -7.87 3.86
N TRP A 435 -22.29 -8.27 4.31
CA TRP A 435 -21.63 -9.49 3.89
C TRP A 435 -22.01 -10.70 4.73
N GLU A 436 -22.22 -11.84 4.07
CA GLU A 436 -22.56 -13.09 4.70
C GLU A 436 -21.93 -14.27 3.95
N TRP A 437 -21.39 -15.22 4.70
CA TRP A 437 -20.89 -16.49 4.19
C TRP A 437 -21.89 -17.60 4.48
N LEU A 438 -22.38 -18.28 3.45
CA LEU A 438 -23.42 -19.30 3.54
C LEU A 438 -22.88 -20.71 3.82
N GLY A 439 -21.56 -20.91 3.84
CA GLY A 439 -20.95 -22.19 4.19
C GLY A 439 -20.86 -22.40 5.71
N THR A 440 -20.87 -23.65 6.14
CA THR A 440 -20.65 -24.00 7.55
C THR A 440 -19.19 -23.81 7.90
N LEU A 441 -18.94 -23.03 8.94
CA LEU A 441 -17.61 -22.77 9.48
C LEU A 441 -17.57 -23.08 10.96
N GLU A 442 -16.49 -23.75 11.38
CA GLU A 442 -16.22 -23.87 12.80
C GLU A 442 -15.83 -22.49 13.35
N SER A 443 -16.49 -22.05 14.43
CA SER A 443 -16.26 -20.71 15.01
C SER A 443 -14.79 -20.49 15.36
N ARG A 444 -14.09 -21.54 15.77
CA ARG A 444 -12.64 -21.54 16.02
C ARG A 444 -11.83 -21.13 14.79
N THR A 445 -12.12 -21.72 13.62
CA THR A 445 -11.43 -21.40 12.36
C THR A 445 -11.65 -19.94 11.98
N VAL A 446 -12.84 -19.40 12.22
CA VAL A 446 -13.16 -17.99 11.94
C VAL A 446 -12.35 -17.03 12.81
N VAL A 447 -12.21 -17.33 14.11
CA VAL A 447 -11.36 -16.52 15.01
C VAL A 447 -9.91 -16.55 14.53
N ILE A 448 -9.37 -17.73 14.21
CA ILE A 448 -7.99 -17.88 13.70
C ILE A 448 -7.81 -17.11 12.40
N ARG A 449 -8.77 -17.20 11.47
CA ARG A 449 -8.77 -16.47 10.19
C ARG A 449 -8.69 -14.97 10.40
N ASN A 450 -9.57 -14.41 11.24
CA ASN A 450 -9.61 -12.96 11.46
C ASN A 450 -8.36 -12.45 12.19
N LEU A 451 -7.80 -13.23 13.12
CA LEU A 451 -6.51 -12.92 13.76
C LEU A 451 -5.34 -13.00 12.77
N ARG A 452 -5.36 -13.96 11.83
CA ARG A 452 -4.36 -14.07 10.76
C ARG A 452 -4.42 -12.91 9.79
N HIS A 453 -5.62 -12.49 9.41
CA HIS A 453 -5.85 -11.30 8.60
C HIS A 453 -5.23 -10.05 9.27
N PHE A 454 -5.53 -9.84 10.55
CA PHE A 454 -4.95 -8.75 11.34
C PHE A 454 -3.43 -8.86 11.46
N ALA A 455 -2.88 -10.04 11.73
CA ALA A 455 -1.44 -10.25 11.83
C ALA A 455 -0.71 -9.88 10.53
N LYS A 456 -1.25 -10.27 9.37
CA LYS A 456 -0.71 -9.89 8.06
C LYS A 456 -0.72 -8.37 7.88
N ARG A 457 -1.83 -7.69 8.20
CA ARG A 457 -1.96 -6.23 8.08
C ARG A 457 -0.99 -5.47 8.98
N VAL A 458 -0.86 -5.88 10.24
CA VAL A 458 0.05 -5.26 11.22
C VAL A 458 1.51 -5.37 10.77
N LEU A 459 1.93 -6.55 10.30
CA LEU A 459 3.31 -6.78 9.87
C LEU A 459 3.62 -6.06 8.55
N ARG A 460 2.66 -5.99 7.62
CA ARG A 460 2.77 -5.19 6.39
C ARG A 460 2.89 -3.70 6.68
N ALA A 461 2.07 -3.18 7.61
CA ALA A 461 2.11 -1.79 8.05
C ALA A 461 3.33 -1.47 8.95
N ARG A 462 4.15 -2.46 9.30
CA ARG A 462 5.37 -2.32 10.12
C ARG A 462 5.11 -1.64 11.47
N VAL A 463 3.96 -1.93 12.08
CA VAL A 463 3.61 -1.43 13.42
C VAL A 463 4.60 -1.97 14.45
N ARG A 464 4.96 -1.14 15.44
CA ARG A 464 5.76 -1.61 16.57
C ARG A 464 4.99 -2.66 17.35
N HIS A 465 5.64 -3.76 17.69
CA HIS A 465 5.04 -4.86 18.45
C HIS A 465 6.03 -5.45 19.46
N PRO A 466 5.56 -6.08 20.55
CA PRO A 466 6.43 -6.57 21.63
C PRO A 466 7.23 -7.84 21.28
N TRP A 467 6.87 -8.55 20.21
CA TRP A 467 7.53 -9.79 19.82
C TRP A 467 8.79 -9.58 18.97
N ARG A 468 9.48 -10.67 18.66
CA ARG A 468 10.68 -10.68 17.83
C ARG A 468 10.39 -10.02 16.48
N ALA A 469 11.34 -9.21 16.01
CA ALA A 469 11.18 -8.47 14.76
C ALA A 469 10.92 -9.36 13.54
N GLU A 470 11.36 -10.62 13.58
CA GLU A 470 11.25 -11.64 12.52
C GLU A 470 10.00 -12.53 12.65
N ILE A 471 9.06 -12.20 13.54
CA ILE A 471 7.85 -13.00 13.74
C ILE A 471 7.05 -13.09 12.44
N SER A 472 6.72 -14.31 12.02
CA SER A 472 5.87 -14.51 10.84
C SER A 472 4.41 -14.18 11.16
N PRO A 473 3.58 -13.86 10.16
CA PRO A 473 2.14 -13.69 10.37
C PRO A 473 1.49 -14.88 11.07
N ASP A 474 1.88 -16.11 10.70
CA ASP A 474 1.34 -17.32 11.32
C ASP A 474 1.77 -17.46 12.80
N GLN A 475 3.03 -17.19 13.14
CA GLN A 475 3.50 -17.20 14.54
C GLN A 475 2.83 -16.12 15.41
N LEU A 476 2.58 -14.95 14.81
CA LEU A 476 1.83 -13.89 15.49
C LEU A 476 0.38 -14.31 15.71
N THR A 477 -0.24 -14.93 14.70
CA THR A 477 -1.60 -15.50 14.79
C THR A 477 -1.70 -16.52 15.91
N GLU A 478 -0.76 -17.47 15.98
CA GLU A 478 -0.68 -18.47 17.04
C GLU A 478 -0.62 -17.82 18.43
N THR A 479 0.22 -16.79 18.57
CA THR A 479 0.36 -16.06 19.82
C THR A 479 -0.94 -15.36 20.24
N LEU A 480 -1.63 -14.70 19.30
CA LEU A 480 -2.89 -14.03 19.56
C LEU A 480 -4.02 -15.03 19.86
N ALA A 481 -4.07 -16.16 19.17
CA ALA A 481 -5.03 -17.22 19.41
C ALA A 481 -4.86 -17.86 20.81
N VAL A 482 -3.62 -18.10 21.24
CA VAL A 482 -3.35 -18.55 22.62
C VAL A 482 -3.79 -17.50 23.64
N MET A 483 -3.69 -16.21 23.32
CA MET A 483 -4.21 -15.14 24.19
C MET A 483 -5.74 -15.09 24.27
N SER A 484 -6.48 -15.48 23.21
CA SER A 484 -7.94 -15.65 23.29
C SER A 484 -8.37 -16.95 23.99
N GLY A 485 -7.44 -17.86 24.28
CA GLY A 485 -7.73 -19.16 24.89
C GLY A 485 -7.95 -20.28 23.87
N LEU A 486 -7.55 -20.08 22.61
CA LEU A 486 -7.53 -21.09 21.57
C LEU A 486 -6.12 -21.68 21.42
N GLU A 487 -6.02 -22.96 21.09
CA GLU A 487 -4.74 -23.63 20.82
C GLU A 487 -4.69 -24.05 19.35
N PRO A 488 -4.26 -23.17 18.42
CA PRO A 488 -4.28 -23.46 16.98
C PRO A 488 -3.33 -24.61 16.61
N ASP A 489 -3.76 -25.46 15.68
CA ASP A 489 -2.94 -26.49 15.05
C ASP A 489 -2.42 -25.98 13.69
N PRO A 490 -1.22 -26.38 13.22
CA PRO A 490 -0.75 -26.00 11.88
C PRO A 490 -1.73 -26.33 10.75
N HIS A 491 -2.59 -27.35 10.91
CA HIS A 491 -3.64 -27.63 9.93
C HIS A 491 -4.68 -26.50 9.85
N ASP A 492 -5.00 -25.84 10.96
CA ASP A 492 -5.95 -24.72 10.97
C ASP A 492 -5.47 -23.58 10.07
N LEU A 493 -4.17 -23.28 10.06
CA LEU A 493 -3.58 -22.21 9.25
C LEU A 493 -3.61 -22.52 7.74
N VAL A 494 -3.45 -23.80 7.37
CA VAL A 494 -3.56 -24.25 5.97
C VAL A 494 -5.01 -24.15 5.50
N VAL A 495 -5.96 -24.60 6.32
CA VAL A 495 -7.39 -24.46 6.00
C VAL A 495 -7.77 -22.99 5.84
N VAL A 496 -7.29 -22.11 6.72
CA VAL A 496 -7.51 -20.67 6.59
C VAL A 496 -6.90 -20.12 5.29
N ALA A 497 -5.70 -20.56 4.90
CA ALA A 497 -5.07 -20.13 3.65
C ALA A 497 -5.87 -20.55 2.40
N GLU A 498 -6.37 -21.79 2.35
CA GLU A 498 -7.25 -22.26 1.28
C GLU A 498 -8.51 -21.40 1.16
N TRP A 499 -9.08 -21.03 2.30
CA TRP A 499 -10.27 -20.19 2.39
C TRP A 499 -10.03 -18.76 1.91
N GLU A 500 -8.90 -18.14 2.24
CA GLU A 500 -8.56 -16.81 1.72
C GLU A 500 -8.43 -16.81 0.20
N VAL A 501 -7.87 -17.88 -0.39
CA VAL A 501 -7.79 -18.04 -1.85
C VAL A 501 -9.18 -18.20 -2.47
N ASP A 502 -10.06 -19.00 -1.86
CA ASP A 502 -11.45 -19.15 -2.27
C ASP A 502 -12.22 -17.82 -2.24
N LEU A 503 -12.09 -17.09 -1.12
CA LEU A 503 -12.75 -15.82 -0.93
C LEU A 503 -12.25 -14.76 -1.91
N ALA A 504 -10.93 -14.67 -2.12
CA ALA A 504 -10.33 -13.75 -3.09
C ALA A 504 -10.79 -14.04 -4.52
N ALA A 505 -10.93 -15.32 -4.89
CA ALA A 505 -11.45 -15.71 -6.20
C ALA A 505 -12.90 -15.27 -6.39
N LEU A 506 -13.77 -15.46 -5.38
CA LEU A 506 -15.17 -15.02 -5.42
C LEU A 506 -15.32 -13.49 -5.46
N LEU A 507 -14.40 -12.75 -4.84
CA LEU A 507 -14.39 -11.29 -4.86
C LEU A 507 -13.83 -10.68 -6.16
N GLY A 508 -13.44 -11.51 -7.14
CA GLY A 508 -12.96 -11.07 -8.45
C GLY A 508 -11.48 -10.69 -8.49
N ALA A 509 -10.67 -11.05 -7.48
CA ALA A 509 -9.22 -10.94 -7.62
C ALA A 509 -8.79 -11.87 -8.77
N ALA A 510 -8.20 -11.32 -9.84
CA ALA A 510 -7.82 -11.91 -11.14
C ALA A 510 -7.75 -13.45 -11.29
N GLU A 511 -7.96 -13.96 -12.49
CA GLU A 511 -7.93 -15.39 -12.84
C GLU A 511 -6.51 -16.00 -12.83
N ALA A 512 -5.81 -15.92 -11.69
CA ALA A 512 -4.53 -16.57 -11.49
C ALA A 512 -4.75 -18.02 -11.07
N ASP A 513 -3.78 -18.89 -11.41
CA ASP A 513 -3.78 -20.29 -11.00
C ASP A 513 -3.96 -20.41 -9.47
N ARG A 514 -5.00 -21.16 -9.07
CA ARG A 514 -5.35 -21.37 -7.67
C ARG A 514 -4.18 -21.94 -6.89
N GLU A 515 -3.44 -22.88 -7.47
CA GLU A 515 -2.33 -23.55 -6.80
C GLU A 515 -1.18 -22.58 -6.55
N ALA A 516 -0.85 -21.74 -7.53
CA ALA A 516 0.11 -20.65 -7.36
C ALA A 516 -0.30 -19.68 -6.24
N ARG A 517 -1.58 -19.29 -6.19
CA ARG A 517 -2.11 -18.41 -5.12
C ARG A 517 -2.06 -19.03 -3.75
N LEU A 518 -2.43 -20.30 -3.62
CA LEU A 518 -2.36 -21.01 -2.35
C LEU A 518 -0.91 -21.13 -1.87
N THR A 519 0.01 -21.40 -2.80
CA THR A 519 1.45 -21.43 -2.50
C THR A 519 1.93 -20.07 -1.99
N ASP A 520 1.54 -18.98 -2.64
CA ASP A 520 1.87 -17.63 -2.20
C ASP A 520 1.25 -17.30 -0.83
N GLU A 521 -0.01 -17.66 -0.61
CA GLU A 521 -0.77 -17.39 0.61
C GLU A 521 -0.23 -18.16 1.83
N ILE A 522 0.21 -19.42 1.63
CA ILE A 522 0.91 -20.21 2.64
C ILE A 522 2.31 -19.62 2.90
N SER A 523 3.06 -19.32 1.83
CA SER A 523 4.43 -18.80 1.96
C SER A 523 4.46 -17.45 2.67
N SER A 524 3.49 -16.57 2.40
CA SER A 524 3.34 -15.26 3.02
C SER A 524 2.90 -15.36 4.49
N GLY A 525 2.21 -16.43 4.89
CA GLY A 525 1.92 -16.71 6.31
C GLY A 525 3.15 -17.18 7.08
N ALA A 526 3.91 -18.08 6.48
CA ALA A 526 5.04 -18.75 7.13
C ALA A 526 6.27 -17.85 7.33
N SER A 527 6.41 -16.79 6.54
CA SER A 527 7.58 -15.90 6.57
C SER A 527 7.18 -14.43 6.46
N GLN A 528 7.73 -13.62 7.35
CA GLN A 528 7.56 -12.16 7.27
C GLN A 528 8.16 -11.59 5.97
N PHE A 529 9.26 -12.18 5.47
CA PHE A 529 9.95 -11.72 4.27
C PHE A 529 9.09 -11.83 3.00
N THR A 530 8.24 -12.85 2.92
CA THR A 530 7.27 -13.06 1.84
C THR A 530 5.97 -12.29 2.12
N ALA A 531 5.57 -12.14 3.38
CA ALA A 531 4.40 -11.35 3.79
C ALA A 531 4.45 -9.87 3.36
N THR A 532 5.65 -9.28 3.35
CA THR A 532 5.89 -7.87 3.02
C THR A 532 6.31 -7.65 1.55
N GLY A 533 5.82 -8.46 0.62
CA GLY A 533 6.15 -8.36 -0.81
C GLY A 533 5.94 -6.96 -1.39
N GLY A 534 7.00 -6.36 -1.94
CA GLY A 534 7.00 -5.06 -2.63
C GLY A 534 8.42 -4.54 -2.92
N PRO A 535 8.61 -3.62 -3.89
CA PRO A 535 9.91 -3.01 -4.22
C PRO A 535 10.51 -2.19 -3.06
N ALA A 536 9.72 -1.89 -2.03
CA ALA A 536 10.12 -1.33 -0.74
C ALA A 536 10.93 -2.29 0.18
N ARG A 537 11.69 -3.21 -0.43
CA ARG A 537 12.94 -3.77 0.11
C ARG A 537 14.00 -2.68 0.38
N GLY A 538 13.75 -1.45 -0.08
CA GLY A 538 14.67 -0.33 -0.13
C GLY A 538 14.84 0.44 1.18
N TYR A 539 16.10 0.60 1.55
CA TYR A 539 16.67 1.55 2.50
C TYR A 539 16.69 1.15 3.98
N ARG A 540 15.59 1.14 4.75
CA ARG A 540 15.72 0.90 6.22
C ARG A 540 16.23 -0.50 6.55
N GLU A 541 15.70 -1.52 5.90
CA GLU A 541 16.13 -2.91 6.10
C GLU A 541 17.50 -3.15 5.47
N THR A 542 17.79 -2.51 4.34
CA THR A 542 19.11 -2.54 3.72
C THR A 542 20.16 -1.88 4.62
N VAL A 543 19.83 -0.75 5.27
CA VAL A 543 20.69 -0.05 6.24
C VAL A 543 20.87 -0.90 7.49
N GLN A 544 19.81 -1.49 8.03
CA GLN A 544 19.92 -2.40 9.17
C GLN A 544 20.74 -3.66 8.85
N GLN A 545 20.55 -4.25 7.66
CA GLN A 545 21.39 -5.35 7.19
C GLN A 545 22.83 -4.91 6.94
N LEU A 546 23.07 -3.70 6.40
CA LEU A 546 24.40 -3.15 6.20
C LEU A 546 25.11 -2.97 7.56
N THR A 547 24.40 -2.45 8.57
CA THR A 547 24.93 -2.31 9.93
C THR A 547 25.23 -3.68 10.55
N ARG A 548 24.36 -4.68 10.39
CA ARG A 548 24.60 -6.05 10.88
C ARG A 548 25.79 -6.70 10.17
N MET A 549 25.90 -6.56 8.86
CA MET A 549 27.03 -7.07 8.07
C MET A 549 28.33 -6.36 8.46
N SER A 550 28.30 -5.04 8.65
CA SER A 550 29.45 -4.25 9.12
C SER A 550 29.92 -4.73 10.49
N ASN A 551 29.01 -4.88 11.45
CA ASN A 551 29.34 -5.37 12.79
C ASN A 551 29.89 -6.81 12.74
N SER A 552 29.32 -7.68 11.90
CA SER A 552 29.83 -9.04 11.73
C SER A 552 31.21 -9.06 11.06
N LEU A 553 31.49 -8.15 10.13
CA LEU A 553 32.79 -8.03 9.49
C LEU A 553 33.83 -7.50 10.48
N GLU A 554 33.48 -6.52 11.32
CA GLU A 554 34.34 -5.99 12.38
C GLU A 554 34.71 -7.08 13.40
N VAL A 555 33.73 -7.88 13.83
CA VAL A 555 33.98 -9.02 14.73
C VAL A 555 34.90 -10.06 14.08
N ARG A 556 34.69 -10.39 12.79
CA ARG A 556 35.56 -11.34 12.07
C ARG A 556 36.96 -10.78 11.83
N GLN A 557 37.08 -9.49 11.53
CA GLN A 557 38.38 -8.83 11.39
C GLN A 557 39.15 -8.87 12.71
N GLY A 558 38.51 -8.58 13.83
CA GLY A 558 39.12 -8.73 15.16
C GLY A 558 39.57 -10.17 15.47
N GLN A 559 38.84 -11.18 15.00
CA GLN A 559 39.27 -12.59 15.11
C GLN A 559 40.50 -12.90 14.25
N ILE A 560 40.56 -12.36 13.02
CA ILE A 560 41.73 -12.51 12.14
C ILE A 560 42.95 -11.85 12.78
N ASP A 561 42.82 -10.60 13.26
CA ASP A 561 43.91 -9.87 13.90
C ASP A 561 44.43 -10.61 15.15
N TRP A 562 43.52 -11.19 15.94
CA TRP A 562 43.89 -12.01 17.09
C TRP A 562 44.61 -13.29 16.69
N LEU A 563 44.14 -14.00 15.65
CA LEU A 563 44.79 -15.21 15.13
C LEU A 563 46.18 -14.90 14.57
N GLU A 564 46.33 -13.79 13.84
CA GLU A 564 47.64 -13.33 13.36
C GLU A 564 48.58 -12.99 14.51
N ALA A 565 48.10 -12.27 15.53
CA ALA A 565 48.89 -11.96 16.71
C ALA A 565 49.32 -13.24 17.46
N ALA A 566 48.42 -14.23 17.58
CA ALA A 566 48.70 -15.52 18.20
C ALA A 566 49.71 -16.34 17.38
N LEU A 567 49.62 -16.32 16.05
CA LEU A 567 50.59 -16.96 15.15
C LEU A 567 51.96 -16.30 15.29
N ARG A 568 52.05 -14.97 15.23
CA ARG A 568 53.31 -14.23 15.44
C ARG A 568 53.94 -14.51 16.80
N MET A 569 53.14 -14.70 17.86
CA MET A 569 53.65 -15.08 19.18
C MET A 569 54.22 -16.52 19.18
N ARG A 570 53.54 -17.46 18.50
CA ARG A 570 54.03 -18.83 18.35
C ARG A 570 55.31 -18.91 17.52
N GLU A 571 55.39 -18.15 16.43
CA GLU A 571 56.60 -18.06 15.61
C GLU A 571 57.78 -17.53 16.43
N ARG A 572 57.58 -16.46 17.21
CA ARG A 572 58.62 -15.96 18.13
C ARG A 572 59.05 -16.99 19.15
N ARG A 573 58.12 -17.75 19.74
CA ARG A 573 58.46 -18.85 20.64
C ARG A 573 59.21 -19.96 19.92
N LEU A 574 58.82 -20.32 18.71
CA LEU A 574 59.53 -21.31 17.90
C LEU A 574 60.96 -20.85 17.63
N GLU A 575 61.17 -19.59 17.22
CA GLU A 575 62.50 -19.00 17.04
C GLU A 575 63.33 -19.02 18.33
N GLU A 576 62.73 -18.70 19.48
CA GLU A 576 63.41 -18.77 20.79
C GLU A 576 63.79 -20.21 21.15
N THR A 577 62.90 -21.16 20.86
CA THR A 577 63.12 -22.59 21.08
C THR A 577 64.21 -23.13 20.14
N GLU A 578 64.23 -22.66 18.89
CA GLU A 578 65.27 -23.00 17.91
C GLU A 578 66.62 -22.37 18.27
N ARG A 579 66.65 -21.12 18.72
CA ARG A 579 67.87 -20.46 19.23
C ARG A 579 68.42 -21.17 20.45
N THR A 580 67.56 -21.59 21.39
CA THR A 580 67.98 -22.38 22.55
C THR A 580 68.46 -23.77 22.16
N LEU A 581 67.77 -24.46 21.25
CA LEU A 581 68.24 -25.74 20.67
C LEU A 581 69.58 -25.58 19.94
N GLY A 582 69.79 -24.48 19.21
CA GLY A 582 71.06 -24.14 18.57
C GLY A 582 72.20 -23.99 19.57
N ARG A 583 71.99 -23.23 20.65
CA ARG A 583 72.96 -23.09 21.75
C ARG A 583 73.24 -24.42 22.45
N VAL A 584 72.20 -25.24 22.70
CA VAL A 584 72.37 -26.58 23.28
C VAL A 584 73.17 -27.47 22.32
N ARG A 585 72.95 -27.37 21.01
CA ARG A 585 73.64 -28.15 19.97
C ARG A 585 75.09 -27.73 19.75
N GLU A 586 75.44 -26.48 20.06
CA GLU A 586 76.82 -25.96 20.05
C GLU A 586 77.56 -26.19 21.38
N SER A 587 76.85 -26.44 22.48
CA SER A 587 77.45 -26.78 23.77
C SER A 587 78.31 -28.06 23.67
N ALA A 588 79.47 -28.04 24.31
CA ALA A 588 80.44 -29.13 24.30
C ALA A 588 79.82 -30.48 24.75
N SER A 589 78.82 -30.43 25.64
CA SER A 589 78.08 -31.60 26.13
C SER A 589 77.25 -32.31 25.05
N PHE A 590 76.70 -31.58 24.08
CA PHE A 590 75.93 -32.16 22.97
C PHE A 590 76.83 -32.73 21.86
N LYS A 591 78.00 -32.13 21.62
CA LYS A 591 79.02 -32.70 20.71
C LYS A 591 79.60 -34.03 21.25
N ILE A 592 79.74 -34.16 22.57
CA ILE A 592 80.13 -35.42 23.24
C ILE A 592 79.00 -36.46 23.22
N GLY A 593 77.75 -36.06 23.41
CA GLY A 593 76.60 -36.97 23.31
C GLY A 593 76.34 -37.50 21.88
N ARG A 594 76.68 -36.71 20.84
CA ARG A 594 76.48 -37.08 19.42
C ARG A 594 77.54 -38.05 18.89
N THR A 595 78.73 -38.09 19.50
CA THR A 595 79.74 -39.12 19.20
C THR A 595 79.46 -40.43 19.94
N MET A 596 78.83 -40.40 21.13
CA MET A 596 78.42 -41.61 21.85
C MET A 596 77.16 -42.28 21.31
N THR A 597 76.24 -41.56 20.66
CA THR A 597 74.96 -42.12 20.16
C THR A 597 74.97 -42.50 18.67
N ALA A 598 76.11 -42.33 17.99
CA ALA A 598 76.28 -42.68 16.58
C ALA A 598 76.10 -44.19 16.23
N PRO A 599 76.39 -45.19 17.10
CA PRO A 599 76.17 -46.58 16.73
C PRO A 599 74.68 -46.99 16.75
N GLY A 600 73.84 -46.27 17.49
CA GLY A 600 72.43 -46.65 17.73
C GLY A 600 71.43 -46.31 16.62
N ARG A 601 71.83 -45.49 15.63
CA ARG A 601 70.90 -45.01 14.57
C ARG A 601 70.79 -45.91 13.33
N ARG A 602 71.50 -47.04 13.27
CA ARG A 602 71.29 -48.06 12.22
C ARG A 602 70.23 -49.11 12.56
N VAL A 603 69.70 -49.14 13.80
CA VAL A 603 68.72 -50.17 14.23
C VAL A 603 67.28 -49.63 14.36
N LEU A 604 67.06 -48.31 14.28
CA LEU A 604 65.73 -47.69 14.46
C LEU A 604 65.02 -47.26 13.16
N ARG A 605 65.32 -47.92 12.03
CA ARG A 605 64.55 -47.79 10.78
C ARG A 605 63.67 -49.01 10.45
N SER A 606 63.57 -49.98 11.36
CA SER A 606 62.81 -51.23 11.14
C SER A 606 61.62 -51.47 12.08
N SER A 607 61.15 -50.47 12.85
CA SER A 607 60.05 -50.70 13.81
C SER A 607 58.89 -49.70 13.77
N GLN A 608 58.73 -48.93 12.68
CA GLN A 608 57.58 -48.02 12.51
C GLN A 608 56.36 -48.69 11.86
N ARG A 609 56.08 -49.96 12.19
CA ARG A 609 54.84 -50.66 11.80
C ARG A 609 54.22 -51.58 12.86
N ALA A 610 54.71 -51.61 14.10
CA ALA A 610 54.10 -52.45 15.13
C ALA A 610 54.30 -51.87 16.54
N SER A 611 53.38 -51.02 16.98
CA SER A 611 53.01 -50.85 18.41
C SER A 611 51.93 -49.78 18.57
N LEU A 612 50.74 -50.07 18.04
CA LEU A 612 49.48 -49.42 18.44
C LEU A 612 48.70 -50.28 19.45
N ARG A 613 49.35 -51.24 20.11
CA ARG A 613 48.71 -52.07 21.13
C ARG A 613 49.73 -52.43 22.20
N LEU A 614 49.45 -51.98 23.43
CA LEU A 614 49.98 -52.34 24.75
C LEU A 614 50.28 -51.08 25.57
N VAL A 615 49.22 -50.38 26.00
CA VAL A 615 49.29 -49.54 27.20
C VAL A 615 48.69 -50.38 28.33
N PRO A 616 49.47 -50.73 29.36
CA PRO A 616 48.95 -51.48 30.51
C PRO A 616 47.94 -50.65 31.31
N PRO A 617 46.88 -51.27 31.86
CA PRO A 617 45.77 -50.57 32.52
C PRO A 617 46.15 -49.84 33.82
N GLU A 618 47.35 -50.05 34.37
CA GLU A 618 47.81 -49.40 35.61
C GLU A 618 48.26 -47.94 35.45
N LEU A 619 48.39 -47.43 34.21
CA LEU A 619 48.81 -46.03 33.97
C LEU A 619 47.66 -45.05 33.71
N LEU A 620 46.42 -45.53 33.50
CA LEU A 620 45.25 -44.66 33.32
C LEU A 620 44.86 -43.96 34.63
N GLY A 621 44.97 -44.63 35.78
CA GLY A 621 44.67 -44.03 37.09
C GLY A 621 45.67 -42.96 37.56
N LYS A 622 46.88 -42.91 36.98
CA LYS A 622 47.86 -41.85 37.28
C LYS A 622 47.64 -40.60 36.43
N LEU A 623 47.06 -40.72 35.24
CA LEU A 623 46.69 -39.58 34.38
C LEU A 623 45.43 -38.87 34.90
N GLU A 624 44.46 -39.60 35.44
CA GLU A 624 43.25 -39.02 36.03
C GLU A 624 43.54 -38.20 37.31
N ASN A 625 44.51 -38.67 38.12
CA ASN A 625 44.98 -37.96 39.30
C ASN A 625 45.87 -36.76 38.98
N PHE A 626 46.54 -36.72 37.83
CA PHE A 626 47.31 -35.56 37.37
C PHE A 626 46.41 -34.47 36.77
N ALA A 627 45.33 -34.86 36.09
CA ALA A 627 44.32 -33.94 35.56
C ALA A 627 43.49 -33.28 36.68
N ARG A 628 43.13 -34.02 37.75
CA ARG A 628 42.44 -33.44 38.93
C ARG A 628 43.30 -32.50 39.77
N ARG A 629 44.64 -32.55 39.67
CA ARG A 629 45.56 -31.72 40.46
C ARG A 629 45.94 -30.39 39.81
N ASN A 630 45.68 -30.20 38.52
CA ASN A 630 45.99 -28.97 37.77
C ASN A 630 44.73 -28.18 37.35
N LEU A 631 43.57 -28.51 37.92
CA LEU A 631 42.29 -27.79 37.73
C LEU A 631 41.72 -27.27 39.07
N LYS A 632 42.59 -26.73 39.92
CA LYS A 632 42.23 -25.76 40.97
C LYS A 632 43.11 -24.55 40.86
#